data_AF-A0AAE0T5S4-F1
#
_entry.id   AF-A0AAE0T5S4-F1
#
_cell.length_a   1.000
_cell.length_b   1.000
_cell.length_c   1.000
_cell.angle_alpha   90.00
_cell.angle_beta   90.00
_cell.angle_gamma   90.00
#
_symmetry.space_group_name_H-M   'P 1'
#
loop_
_entity.id
_entity.type
_entity.pdbx_description
1 polymer ?
#
loop_
_entity_poly.entity_id
_entity_poly.type
_entity_poly.pdbx_seq_one_letter_code
_entity_poly.pdbx_strand_id
1 'polypeptide(L)'
;MANVQYNIAVAGATGAVGQEFLTLLEARNFSVGKLKLLASARSAGTTLNFKGKPYKVEELKADSFQDCDIAFFSAGGDRSKEFAPHAAKAGAVVIDNSSAFRMDKDVPLVVPECNPDAVMQHKNIIANPNCSTIQMVVALKPIHMQFGIKRVRVATYQAVSGTGQSAIEEMENQIRQYTKGEMVTHKLYPKQILFNLIPHVDVFLEDGYTKEEMKMVHETRKIMDAPAMEISATCVRVPVFRSHSEAIWIETDKPITPDAALAVWEKAPGIKIINRKEPGGYPTPLEVTKSYDTYVGRVRQDIACRNGLSFWCVADQLYKGAALNDLKSDPYIRECLDYWRQLFGEEIQKIEKALFLSAEKHAGQVRKSGEPYIYHTLRVARRVSEFLTDIVAVIGAILHDTIEDSNLKADEIEKIFDRQTANIVSALTKVKGDTSLTFERLLKHGQQDLRIILIKLIDRADNLRDLSVFVRKKAIRIADESVSFYAPLARELGMREIEDEINNLGFKTRAPALYSRIEKLTAEIAADQRPLTEKIIRTIEAELGASLFIRANPVSKYPYEYMTEGIKRITFEKPTIQVIVPTPTECYLALGKIHGRYNCVPKSIRDYISNPMSTGWKSLVSEVFMEKTQVRLQFMTPEFERSNRYGIINYMKESAGPEASRYKYIQRYISFCLQLIREDIKANRATEEEIRKKNAEFSPTGSPHGIKPLHKISAKNRPERLEEAFRYISRKEIHTTTPAGKTIKTMQGATILDFAFAVSKDLGRKSYGGQINGTFYPNDTLLSEGDTVYITAKDNIEPTEECLKNKNLTRLKPLLNKKDTPPLSGKLEYQREEQTQSKETVSLLGRLKKNIKGFNRSMLDGIKNAMLGNRELDESVLDDIEEQLLIADIGVHTARQVISIVQTELTKGSVKHKEDVIRLIRKIFHDIMSQSAKQPDWSAQKPTVVMAIGVNGAGKTTSVGKLAFKLKKEGKKVLIAACDTFRAAATEQLAVWAERSGADIYTKPSGADPSAVAFEAAEKAVREGYDVLICDTSGRLHTKKNLMDELSKMKRVTGKNSPNAPHYTLLTLDASSGQNAIRQAKEFSEMIGYDGLIMTKLDGSSKGGTLIGIINEFKVPVYYIGLGEKIDDFYPFDAQTYVNELFPEDS
;
A
#
# COMPACT_ATOMS: atom_id res chain seq x y z
N MET A 1 -23.87 14.04 1.16
CA MET A 1 -25.32 14.18 0.88
C MET A 1 -26.01 12.91 1.35
N ALA A 2 -27.29 12.95 1.70
CA ALA A 2 -28.02 11.91 2.42
C ALA A 2 -27.75 10.48 1.90
N ASN A 3 -27.61 9.52 2.82
CA ASN A 3 -27.69 8.08 2.53
C ASN A 3 -28.86 7.83 1.59
N VAL A 4 -28.60 7.66 0.29
CA VAL A 4 -29.69 7.34 -0.62
C VAL A 4 -30.09 5.91 -0.27
N GLN A 5 -31.29 5.80 0.27
CA GLN A 5 -31.93 4.55 0.61
C GLN A 5 -32.80 4.15 -0.58
N TYR A 6 -32.74 2.88 -0.96
CA TYR A 6 -33.59 2.36 -2.02
C TYR A 6 -34.86 1.78 -1.42
N ASN A 7 -36.00 2.12 -1.99
CA ASN A 7 -37.25 1.45 -1.72
C ASN A 7 -37.28 0.15 -2.50
N ILE A 8 -37.32 -0.98 -1.79
CA ILE A 8 -37.18 -2.31 -2.36
C ILE A 8 -38.49 -3.06 -2.24
N ALA A 9 -38.91 -3.68 -3.34
CA ALA A 9 -39.94 -4.70 -3.35
C ALA A 9 -39.33 -6.09 -3.55
N VAL A 10 -39.77 -7.07 -2.76
CA VAL A 10 -39.45 -8.48 -2.98
C VAL A 10 -40.75 -9.21 -3.35
N ALA A 11 -40.95 -9.46 -4.64
CA ALA A 11 -42.09 -10.21 -5.16
C ALA A 11 -41.81 -11.71 -5.09
N GLY A 12 -42.63 -12.44 -4.33
CA GLY A 12 -42.39 -13.83 -3.95
C GLY A 12 -41.66 -13.98 -2.61
N ALA A 13 -41.73 -12.98 -1.72
CA ALA A 13 -40.95 -12.91 -0.47
C ALA A 13 -41.05 -14.15 0.44
N THR A 14 -42.21 -14.82 0.46
CA THR A 14 -42.43 -16.01 1.30
C THR A 14 -41.76 -17.28 0.79
N GLY A 15 -41.35 -17.32 -0.48
CA GLY A 15 -40.69 -18.48 -1.07
C GLY A 15 -39.22 -18.58 -0.68
N ALA A 16 -38.61 -19.74 -0.91
CA ALA A 16 -37.20 -20.01 -0.54
C ALA A 16 -36.22 -18.97 -1.12
N VAL A 17 -36.38 -18.63 -2.40
CA VAL A 17 -35.54 -17.63 -3.08
C VAL A 17 -35.81 -16.22 -2.54
N GLY A 18 -37.07 -15.89 -2.25
CA GLY A 18 -37.44 -14.60 -1.65
C GLY A 18 -36.81 -14.40 -0.27
N GLN A 19 -36.79 -15.45 0.56
CA GLN A 19 -36.12 -15.43 1.86
C GLN A 19 -34.60 -15.32 1.73
N GLU A 20 -33.99 -16.03 0.78
CA GLU A 20 -32.56 -15.88 0.49
C GLU A 20 -32.23 -14.46 0.00
N PHE A 21 -33.08 -13.81 -0.80
CA PHE A 21 -32.90 -12.39 -1.12
C PHE A 21 -32.91 -11.51 0.13
N LEU A 22 -33.79 -11.77 1.09
CA LEU A 22 -33.79 -11.04 2.36
C LEU A 22 -32.51 -11.30 3.15
N THR A 23 -32.10 -12.56 3.29
CA THR A 23 -30.85 -12.94 3.96
C THR A 23 -29.63 -12.31 3.29
N LEU A 24 -29.58 -12.26 1.95
CA LEU A 24 -28.51 -11.61 1.21
C LEU A 24 -28.54 -10.09 1.43
N LEU A 25 -29.70 -9.44 1.30
CA LEU A 25 -29.84 -8.01 1.59
C LEU A 25 -29.42 -7.66 3.03
N GLU A 26 -29.69 -8.54 3.99
CA GLU A 26 -29.21 -8.42 5.38
C GLU A 26 -27.70 -8.62 5.51
N ALA A 27 -27.18 -9.75 5.02
CA ALA A 27 -25.76 -10.12 5.11
C ALA A 27 -24.86 -9.07 4.43
N ARG A 28 -25.40 -8.39 3.43
CA ARG A 28 -24.74 -7.35 2.64
C ARG A 28 -24.98 -5.94 3.18
N ASN A 29 -25.75 -5.84 4.27
CA ASN A 29 -26.19 -4.59 4.87
C ASN A 29 -26.76 -3.59 3.85
N PHE A 30 -27.49 -4.07 2.85
CA PHE A 30 -27.97 -3.25 1.74
C PHE A 30 -28.82 -2.07 2.24
N SER A 31 -28.65 -0.89 1.62
CA SER A 31 -29.32 0.36 2.01
C SER A 31 -30.81 0.33 1.59
N VAL A 32 -31.63 -0.30 2.43
CA VAL A 32 -33.08 -0.39 2.25
C VAL A 32 -33.77 0.75 3.01
N GLY A 33 -34.55 1.57 2.30
CA GLY A 33 -35.43 2.60 2.86
C GLY A 33 -36.77 2.01 3.27
N LYS A 34 -37.71 1.95 2.32
CA LYS A 34 -38.94 1.18 2.48
C LYS A 34 -38.76 -0.22 1.90
N LEU A 35 -39.17 -1.24 2.65
CA LEU A 35 -39.19 -2.63 2.19
C LEU A 35 -40.64 -3.09 2.04
N LYS A 36 -41.03 -3.50 0.85
CA LYS A 36 -42.32 -4.14 0.56
C LYS A 36 -42.11 -5.62 0.30
N LEU A 37 -42.75 -6.47 1.10
CA LEU A 37 -42.73 -7.92 0.91
C LEU A 37 -44.03 -8.32 0.23
N LEU A 38 -43.94 -8.79 -1.01
CA LEU A 38 -45.11 -9.08 -1.83
C LEU A 38 -45.20 -10.58 -2.08
N ALA A 39 -46.40 -11.15 -1.93
CA ALA A 39 -46.66 -12.57 -2.20
C ALA A 39 -48.09 -12.79 -2.70
N SER A 40 -48.53 -14.05 -2.76
CA SER A 40 -49.91 -14.39 -3.15
C SER A 40 -50.94 -13.89 -2.13
N ALA A 41 -52.21 -13.75 -2.53
CA ALA A 41 -53.32 -13.41 -1.65
C ALA A 41 -53.42 -14.33 -0.40
N ARG A 42 -53.08 -15.61 -0.55
CA ARG A 42 -53.06 -16.59 0.55
C ARG A 42 -51.96 -16.28 1.58
N SER A 43 -50.83 -15.76 1.13
CA SER A 43 -49.67 -15.44 1.98
C SER A 43 -49.74 -14.02 2.55
N ALA A 44 -50.62 -13.17 2.02
CA ALA A 44 -50.81 -11.81 2.50
C ALA A 44 -51.28 -11.83 3.97
N GLY A 45 -50.66 -10.98 4.79
CA GLY A 45 -50.90 -10.92 6.23
C GLY A 45 -49.94 -11.74 7.08
N THR A 46 -49.14 -12.64 6.49
CA THR A 46 -48.03 -13.29 7.20
C THR A 46 -46.91 -12.29 7.51
N THR A 47 -46.02 -12.64 8.44
CA THR A 47 -44.91 -11.78 8.87
C THR A 47 -43.58 -12.46 8.57
N LEU A 48 -42.67 -11.74 7.93
CA LEU A 48 -41.28 -12.14 7.74
C LEU A 48 -40.36 -11.17 8.46
N ASN A 49 -39.22 -11.65 8.96
CA ASN A 49 -38.25 -10.80 9.63
C ASN A 49 -37.21 -10.27 8.63
N PHE A 50 -36.87 -8.98 8.76
CA PHE A 50 -35.74 -8.36 8.08
C PHE A 50 -35.00 -7.43 9.05
N LYS A 51 -33.68 -7.63 9.24
CA LYS A 51 -32.81 -6.98 10.23
C LYS A 51 -33.40 -6.97 11.65
N GLY A 52 -33.98 -8.09 12.05
CA GLY A 52 -34.63 -8.25 13.36
C GLY A 52 -35.97 -7.52 13.52
N LYS A 53 -36.50 -6.88 12.46
CA LYS A 53 -37.81 -6.23 12.45
C LYS A 53 -38.84 -7.08 11.69
N PRO A 54 -40.07 -7.23 12.21
CA PRO A 54 -41.14 -7.90 11.50
C PRO A 54 -41.72 -7.01 10.38
N TYR A 55 -41.87 -7.56 9.18
CA TYR A 55 -42.52 -6.95 8.03
C TYR A 55 -43.73 -7.78 7.63
N LYS A 56 -44.86 -7.11 7.45
CA LYS A 56 -46.09 -7.75 6.97
C LYS A 56 -45.99 -7.99 5.47
N VAL A 57 -46.34 -9.20 5.04
CA VAL A 57 -46.42 -9.57 3.64
C VAL A 57 -47.73 -9.02 3.05
N GLU A 58 -47.62 -8.30 1.95
CA GLU A 58 -48.74 -7.73 1.19
C GLU A 58 -49.05 -8.60 -0.04
N GLU A 59 -50.26 -8.45 -0.57
CA GLU A 59 -50.66 -9.11 -1.81
C GLU A 59 -49.98 -8.43 -3.02
N LEU A 60 -49.41 -9.24 -3.92
CA LEU A 60 -48.83 -8.80 -5.17
C LEU A 60 -49.92 -8.39 -6.18
N LYS A 61 -49.97 -7.10 -6.52
CA LYS A 61 -50.90 -6.46 -7.46
C LYS A 61 -50.13 -5.58 -8.45
N ALA A 62 -50.81 -5.15 -9.52
CA ALA A 62 -50.21 -4.29 -10.55
C ALA A 62 -49.73 -2.92 -10.00
N ASP A 63 -50.39 -2.40 -8.96
CA ASP A 63 -50.08 -1.13 -8.30
C ASP A 63 -49.16 -1.27 -7.07
N SER A 64 -48.74 -2.48 -6.72
CA SER A 64 -47.88 -2.72 -5.53
C SER A 64 -46.53 -2.00 -5.58
N PHE A 65 -46.05 -1.65 -6.78
CA PHE A 65 -44.70 -1.15 -7.03
C PHE A 65 -44.57 0.38 -6.99
N GLN A 66 -45.63 1.09 -6.61
CA GLN A 66 -45.56 2.53 -6.41
C GLN A 66 -44.45 2.89 -5.41
N ASP A 67 -43.64 3.89 -5.76
CA ASP A 67 -42.48 4.40 -5.02
C ASP A 67 -41.36 3.38 -4.77
N CYS A 68 -41.28 2.30 -5.56
CA CYS A 68 -40.18 1.33 -5.49
C CYS A 68 -39.08 1.70 -6.48
N ASP A 69 -37.83 1.68 -6.02
CA ASP A 69 -36.65 1.91 -6.86
C ASP A 69 -36.14 0.60 -7.47
N ILE A 70 -36.20 -0.50 -6.70
CA ILE A 70 -35.73 -1.82 -7.11
C ILE A 70 -36.77 -2.87 -6.75
N ALA A 71 -37.05 -3.80 -7.67
CA ALA A 71 -37.94 -4.92 -7.42
C ALA A 71 -37.28 -6.27 -7.76
N PHE A 72 -37.12 -7.12 -6.76
CA PHE A 72 -36.63 -8.50 -6.93
C PHE A 72 -37.81 -9.43 -7.15
N PHE A 73 -37.81 -10.16 -8.27
CA PHE A 73 -38.88 -11.09 -8.61
C PHE A 73 -38.44 -12.54 -8.45
N SER A 74 -39.21 -13.29 -7.67
CA SER A 74 -39.04 -14.72 -7.37
C SER A 74 -40.37 -15.49 -7.34
N ALA A 75 -41.45 -14.88 -7.85
CA ALA A 75 -42.83 -15.42 -7.78
C ALA A 75 -43.20 -16.40 -8.90
N GLY A 76 -42.24 -16.79 -9.75
CA GLY A 76 -42.44 -17.69 -10.89
C GLY A 76 -42.71 -16.96 -12.22
N GLY A 77 -42.54 -17.66 -13.34
CA GLY A 77 -42.51 -17.07 -14.68
C GLY A 77 -43.81 -16.35 -15.09
N ASP A 78 -44.97 -16.93 -14.82
CA ASP A 78 -46.26 -16.31 -15.20
C ASP A 78 -46.50 -15.02 -14.42
N ARG A 79 -46.17 -15.02 -13.13
CA ARG A 79 -46.25 -13.84 -12.28
C ARG A 79 -45.25 -12.77 -12.67
N SER A 80 -44.03 -13.15 -13.07
CA SER A 80 -43.06 -12.20 -13.61
C SER A 80 -43.56 -11.56 -14.92
N LYS A 81 -44.14 -12.35 -15.84
CA LYS A 81 -44.74 -11.79 -17.09
C LYS A 81 -45.87 -10.81 -16.80
N GLU A 82 -46.70 -11.12 -15.82
CA GLU A 82 -47.83 -10.30 -15.40
C GLU A 82 -47.35 -9.00 -14.72
N PHE A 83 -46.50 -9.09 -13.70
CA PHE A 83 -46.23 -7.99 -12.78
C PHE A 83 -44.90 -7.25 -12.98
N ALA A 84 -43.88 -7.86 -13.59
CA ALA A 84 -42.60 -7.19 -13.83
C ALA A 84 -42.74 -5.96 -14.77
N PRO A 85 -43.55 -6.01 -15.85
CA PRO A 85 -43.79 -4.82 -16.68
C PRO A 85 -44.47 -3.69 -15.91
N HIS A 86 -45.35 -4.00 -14.96
CA HIS A 86 -45.99 -3.00 -14.09
C HIS A 86 -44.98 -2.33 -13.16
N ALA A 87 -44.08 -3.12 -12.54
CA ALA A 87 -42.99 -2.59 -11.73
C ALA A 87 -42.03 -1.69 -12.54
N ALA A 88 -41.63 -2.14 -13.73
CA ALA A 88 -40.79 -1.37 -14.64
C ALA A 88 -41.44 -0.06 -15.10
N LYS A 89 -42.76 -0.08 -15.37
CA LYS A 89 -43.55 1.11 -15.74
C LYS A 89 -43.70 2.08 -14.57
N ALA A 90 -43.75 1.58 -13.33
CA ALA A 90 -43.79 2.40 -12.12
C ALA A 90 -42.43 3.06 -11.79
N GLY A 91 -41.38 2.78 -12.56
CA GLY A 91 -40.04 3.36 -12.42
C GLY A 91 -39.03 2.48 -11.68
N ALA A 92 -39.44 1.30 -11.20
CA ALA A 92 -38.53 0.38 -10.52
C ALA A 92 -37.62 -0.34 -11.52
N VAL A 93 -36.35 -0.54 -11.16
CA VAL A 93 -35.48 -1.49 -11.85
C VAL A 93 -35.80 -2.91 -11.35
N VAL A 94 -36.32 -3.74 -12.24
CA VAL A 94 -36.71 -5.11 -11.96
C VAL A 94 -35.55 -6.05 -12.20
N ILE A 95 -35.24 -6.86 -11.18
CA ILE A 95 -34.31 -7.98 -11.28
C ILE A 95 -35.15 -9.25 -11.22
N ASP A 96 -35.41 -9.85 -12.38
CA ASP A 96 -36.25 -11.03 -12.51
C ASP A 96 -35.44 -12.32 -12.46
N ASN A 97 -35.69 -13.15 -11.44
CA ASN A 97 -35.07 -14.45 -11.31
C ASN A 97 -35.74 -15.53 -12.17
N SER A 98 -36.93 -15.26 -12.69
CA SER A 98 -37.68 -16.24 -13.48
C SER A 98 -37.09 -16.44 -14.88
N SER A 99 -37.57 -17.45 -15.61
CA SER A 99 -37.21 -17.65 -17.01
C SER A 99 -38.02 -16.77 -17.99
N ALA A 100 -38.92 -15.90 -17.49
CA ALA A 100 -39.88 -15.16 -18.31
C ALA A 100 -39.22 -14.28 -19.37
N PHE A 101 -38.20 -13.51 -18.97
CA PHE A 101 -37.57 -12.50 -19.84
C PHE A 101 -36.15 -12.87 -20.29
N ARG A 102 -35.64 -14.04 -19.90
CA ARG A 102 -34.24 -14.43 -20.17
C ARG A 102 -33.89 -14.41 -21.65
N MET A 103 -34.82 -14.84 -22.51
CA MET A 103 -34.63 -14.89 -23.96
C MET A 103 -35.29 -13.71 -24.72
N ASP A 104 -35.88 -12.75 -24.00
CA ASP A 104 -36.39 -11.53 -24.63
C ASP A 104 -35.21 -10.75 -25.23
N LYS A 105 -35.39 -10.19 -26.43
CA LYS A 105 -34.34 -9.43 -27.12
C LYS A 105 -34.08 -8.08 -26.47
N ASP A 106 -35.08 -7.50 -25.81
CA ASP A 106 -35.03 -6.19 -25.18
C ASP A 106 -34.62 -6.23 -23.70
N VAL A 107 -34.49 -7.43 -23.12
CA VAL A 107 -34.11 -7.62 -21.72
C VAL A 107 -32.71 -8.23 -21.64
N PRO A 108 -31.74 -7.57 -21.00
CA PRO A 108 -30.41 -8.13 -20.83
C PRO A 108 -30.43 -9.33 -19.87
N LEU A 109 -29.70 -10.37 -20.24
CA LEU A 109 -29.46 -11.56 -19.43
C LEU A 109 -28.03 -11.48 -18.90
N VAL A 110 -27.87 -11.19 -17.61
CA VAL A 110 -26.60 -10.68 -17.08
C VAL A 110 -25.94 -11.67 -16.12
N VAL A 111 -24.66 -11.95 -16.37
CA VAL A 111 -23.72 -12.51 -15.39
C VAL A 111 -22.57 -11.50 -15.25
N PRO A 112 -22.40 -10.86 -14.07
CA PRO A 112 -21.45 -9.77 -13.90
C PRO A 112 -20.01 -10.10 -14.34
N GLU A 113 -19.56 -11.33 -14.14
CA GLU A 113 -18.22 -11.79 -14.53
C GLU A 113 -18.07 -12.06 -16.03
N CYS A 114 -19.17 -12.19 -16.79
CA CYS A 114 -19.15 -12.57 -18.21
C CYS A 114 -19.53 -11.44 -19.16
N ASN A 115 -20.54 -10.64 -18.82
CA ASN A 115 -21.11 -9.61 -19.68
C ASN A 115 -21.66 -8.41 -18.87
N PRO A 116 -20.82 -7.74 -18.04
CA PRO A 116 -21.26 -6.67 -17.15
C PRO A 116 -21.91 -5.50 -17.92
N ASP A 117 -21.41 -5.19 -19.12
CA ASP A 117 -21.89 -4.06 -19.92
C ASP A 117 -23.32 -4.23 -20.43
N ALA A 118 -23.83 -5.48 -20.50
CA ALA A 118 -25.19 -5.76 -20.93
C ALA A 118 -26.24 -5.12 -20.00
N VAL A 119 -25.89 -4.87 -18.73
CA VAL A 119 -26.80 -4.22 -17.78
C VAL A 119 -27.24 -2.84 -18.27
N MET A 120 -26.38 -2.10 -18.99
CA MET A 120 -26.66 -0.73 -19.44
C MET A 120 -27.77 -0.65 -20.50
N GLN A 121 -28.12 -1.79 -21.11
CA GLN A 121 -29.14 -1.88 -22.16
C GLN A 121 -30.54 -2.14 -21.57
N HIS A 122 -30.67 -2.22 -20.25
CA HIS A 122 -31.92 -2.56 -19.60
C HIS A 122 -33.01 -1.50 -19.83
N LYS A 123 -34.22 -1.95 -20.21
CA LYS A 123 -35.43 -1.12 -20.21
C LYS A 123 -36.17 -1.28 -18.88
N ASN A 124 -35.49 -1.03 -17.77
CA ASN A 124 -35.95 -1.26 -16.38
C ASN A 124 -36.22 -2.73 -16.00
N ILE A 125 -35.95 -3.71 -16.86
CA ILE A 125 -35.99 -5.14 -16.51
C ILE A 125 -34.63 -5.75 -16.84
N ILE A 126 -34.10 -6.53 -15.91
CA ILE A 126 -32.87 -7.31 -16.03
C ILE A 126 -33.21 -8.75 -15.65
N ALA A 127 -32.83 -9.71 -16.49
CA ALA A 127 -33.06 -11.12 -16.21
C ALA A 127 -31.82 -11.76 -15.57
N ASN A 128 -32.04 -12.50 -14.48
CA ASN A 128 -31.03 -13.38 -13.89
C ASN A 128 -31.08 -14.75 -14.59
N PRO A 129 -29.94 -15.33 -14.99
CA PRO A 129 -29.93 -16.63 -15.65
C PRO A 129 -30.27 -17.80 -14.73
N ASN A 130 -30.38 -18.99 -15.33
CA ASN A 130 -30.48 -20.25 -14.60
C ASN A 130 -29.20 -20.49 -13.78
N CYS A 131 -29.37 -21.00 -12.56
CA CYS A 131 -28.30 -21.32 -11.64
C CYS A 131 -27.17 -22.17 -12.24
N SER A 132 -27.51 -23.20 -13.00
CA SER A 132 -26.55 -24.11 -13.64
C SER A 132 -25.83 -23.39 -14.77
N THR A 133 -26.56 -22.59 -15.56
CA THR A 133 -25.94 -21.74 -16.60
C THR A 133 -24.89 -20.80 -16.00
N ILE A 134 -25.17 -20.12 -14.88
CA ILE A 134 -24.27 -19.11 -14.28
C ILE A 134 -22.89 -19.72 -13.99
N GLN A 135 -22.83 -20.83 -13.26
CA GLN A 135 -21.53 -21.43 -12.90
C GLN A 135 -20.78 -21.94 -14.13
N MET A 136 -21.51 -22.49 -15.11
CA MET A 136 -20.91 -22.97 -16.36
C MET A 136 -20.30 -21.80 -17.13
N VAL A 137 -21.05 -20.74 -17.41
CA VAL A 137 -20.56 -19.63 -18.24
C VAL A 137 -19.43 -18.84 -17.58
N VAL A 138 -19.43 -18.73 -16.24
CA VAL A 138 -18.29 -18.16 -15.50
C VAL A 138 -17.03 -18.95 -15.79
N ALA A 139 -17.08 -20.28 -15.79
CA ALA A 139 -15.93 -21.13 -16.15
C ALA A 139 -15.61 -21.07 -17.66
N LEU A 140 -16.61 -21.00 -18.53
CA LEU A 140 -16.41 -21.09 -19.98
C LEU A 140 -15.94 -19.79 -20.63
N LYS A 141 -16.45 -18.63 -20.21
CA LYS A 141 -16.15 -17.33 -20.83
C LYS A 141 -14.65 -17.03 -20.94
N PRO A 142 -13.82 -17.16 -19.90
CA PRO A 142 -12.40 -16.85 -20.02
C PRO A 142 -11.66 -17.82 -20.97
N ILE A 143 -12.08 -19.09 -21.02
CA ILE A 143 -11.53 -20.06 -21.97
C ILE A 143 -11.95 -19.72 -23.40
N HIS A 144 -13.23 -19.38 -23.61
CA HIS A 144 -13.75 -19.00 -24.92
C HIS A 144 -13.05 -17.78 -25.50
N MET A 145 -12.79 -16.76 -24.68
CA MET A 145 -12.07 -15.55 -25.13
C MET A 145 -10.66 -15.84 -25.65
N GLN A 146 -9.98 -16.86 -25.12
CA GLN A 146 -8.60 -17.16 -25.51
C GLN A 146 -8.49 -18.24 -26.59
N PHE A 147 -9.26 -19.33 -26.45
CA PHE A 147 -9.13 -20.53 -27.27
C PHE A 147 -10.26 -20.71 -28.28
N GLY A 148 -11.37 -19.97 -28.15
CA GLY A 148 -12.61 -20.24 -28.87
C GLY A 148 -13.24 -21.56 -28.41
N ILE A 149 -14.53 -21.58 -28.12
CA ILE A 149 -15.26 -22.82 -27.77
C ILE A 149 -16.27 -23.06 -28.86
N LYS A 150 -16.13 -24.21 -29.52
CA LYS A 150 -17.02 -24.68 -30.58
C LYS A 150 -18.18 -25.47 -30.01
N ARG A 151 -17.87 -26.39 -29.08
CA ARG A 151 -18.83 -27.33 -28.52
C ARG A 151 -18.71 -27.43 -27.02
N VAL A 152 -19.84 -27.55 -26.34
CA VAL A 152 -19.98 -27.85 -24.92
C VAL A 152 -20.88 -29.06 -24.76
N ARG A 153 -20.43 -30.04 -23.99
CA ARG A 153 -21.28 -31.09 -23.42
C ARG A 153 -21.23 -30.98 -21.91
N VAL A 154 -22.38 -31.08 -21.26
CA VAL A 154 -22.45 -30.93 -19.81
C VAL A 154 -23.43 -31.95 -19.20
N ALA A 155 -23.03 -32.55 -18.10
CA ALA A 155 -23.92 -33.34 -17.25
C ALA A 155 -23.96 -32.69 -15.87
N THR A 156 -25.14 -32.24 -15.45
CA THR A 156 -25.32 -31.54 -14.18
C THR A 156 -25.77 -32.50 -13.08
N TYR A 157 -25.35 -32.21 -11.87
CA TYR A 157 -25.68 -32.88 -10.63
C TYR A 157 -26.23 -31.79 -9.70
N GLN A 158 -27.49 -31.47 -9.89
CA GLN A 158 -28.14 -30.33 -9.26
C GLN A 158 -28.68 -30.71 -7.88
N ALA A 159 -28.40 -29.88 -6.88
CA ALA A 159 -28.93 -30.01 -5.53
C ALA A 159 -30.45 -29.78 -5.46
N VAL A 160 -31.12 -30.37 -4.45
CA VAL A 160 -32.58 -30.24 -4.24
C VAL A 160 -33.01 -28.81 -3.93
N SER A 161 -32.15 -27.98 -3.34
CA SER A 161 -32.42 -26.55 -3.12
C SER A 161 -32.75 -25.78 -4.39
N GLY A 162 -32.31 -26.24 -5.57
CA GLY A 162 -32.66 -25.62 -6.85
C GLY A 162 -34.17 -25.70 -7.18
N THR A 163 -34.91 -26.63 -6.57
CA THR A 163 -36.38 -26.73 -6.69
C THR A 163 -37.11 -25.93 -5.60
N GLY A 164 -36.39 -25.44 -4.59
CA GLY A 164 -36.94 -24.64 -3.49
C GLY A 164 -37.22 -25.44 -2.22
N GLN A 165 -37.82 -24.76 -1.23
CA GLN A 165 -37.94 -25.26 0.16
C GLN A 165 -38.70 -26.57 0.26
N SER A 166 -39.77 -26.77 -0.51
CA SER A 166 -40.55 -28.00 -0.46
C SER A 166 -39.75 -29.24 -0.88
N ALA A 167 -38.74 -29.08 -1.75
CA ALA A 167 -37.86 -30.18 -2.13
C ALA A 167 -36.85 -30.54 -1.03
N ILE A 168 -36.36 -29.52 -0.30
CA ILE A 168 -35.52 -29.70 0.88
C ILE A 168 -36.32 -30.46 1.95
N GLU A 169 -37.55 -30.00 2.24
CA GLU A 169 -38.45 -30.64 3.20
C GLU A 169 -38.81 -32.07 2.80
N GLU A 170 -39.04 -32.34 1.50
CA GLU A 170 -39.27 -33.70 1.02
C GLU A 170 -38.05 -34.60 1.25
N MET A 171 -36.85 -34.14 0.91
CA MET A 171 -35.62 -34.91 1.14
C MET A 171 -35.40 -35.18 2.64
N GLU A 172 -35.64 -34.18 3.50
CA GLU A 172 -35.60 -34.37 4.95
C GLU A 172 -36.64 -35.37 5.46
N ASN A 173 -37.87 -35.31 4.94
CA ASN A 173 -38.92 -36.27 5.26
C ASN A 173 -38.52 -37.68 4.85
N GLN A 174 -37.96 -37.85 3.65
CA GLN A 174 -37.45 -39.14 3.19
C GLN A 174 -36.35 -39.67 4.12
N ILE A 175 -35.44 -38.80 4.57
CA ILE A 175 -34.39 -39.16 5.55
C ILE A 175 -35.02 -39.59 6.87
N ARG A 176 -35.99 -38.84 7.40
CA ARG A 176 -36.70 -39.16 8.64
C ARG A 176 -37.45 -40.49 8.56
N GLN A 177 -38.13 -40.77 7.45
CA GLN A 177 -38.83 -42.04 7.22
C GLN A 177 -37.81 -43.18 7.19
N TYR A 178 -36.73 -43.02 6.42
CA TYR A 178 -35.68 -44.02 6.32
C TYR A 178 -35.02 -44.35 7.66
N THR A 179 -34.65 -43.34 8.46
CA THR A 179 -34.00 -43.55 9.77
C THR A 179 -34.90 -44.21 10.80
N LYS A 180 -36.22 -44.12 10.63
CA LYS A 180 -37.21 -44.81 11.46
C LYS A 180 -37.58 -46.22 10.95
N GLY A 181 -37.02 -46.65 9.82
CA GLY A 181 -37.42 -47.91 9.16
C GLY A 181 -38.82 -47.85 8.55
N GLU A 182 -39.37 -46.66 8.33
CA GLU A 182 -40.66 -46.45 7.66
C GLU A 182 -40.48 -46.51 6.14
N MET A 183 -41.57 -46.80 5.41
CA MET A 183 -41.56 -46.75 3.96
C MET A 183 -41.35 -45.31 3.48
N VAL A 184 -40.32 -45.07 2.68
CA VAL A 184 -39.98 -43.76 2.14
C VAL A 184 -40.99 -43.35 1.07
N THR A 185 -41.54 -42.14 1.19
CA THR A 185 -42.57 -41.60 0.29
C THR A 185 -42.09 -40.36 -0.47
N HIS A 186 -42.66 -40.10 -1.65
CA HIS A 186 -42.34 -38.95 -2.49
C HIS A 186 -43.64 -38.31 -2.98
N LYS A 187 -43.65 -36.98 -3.09
CA LYS A 187 -44.84 -36.22 -3.51
C LYS A 187 -44.51 -35.16 -4.56
N LEU A 188 -43.36 -34.50 -4.43
CA LEU A 188 -42.92 -33.41 -5.27
C LEU A 188 -42.21 -33.93 -6.51
N TYR A 189 -41.19 -34.76 -6.32
CA TYR A 189 -40.50 -35.38 -7.45
C TYR A 189 -41.29 -36.60 -7.95
N PRO A 190 -41.19 -36.95 -9.24
CA PRO A 190 -41.87 -38.13 -9.80
C PRO A 190 -41.29 -39.47 -9.30
N LYS A 191 -40.15 -39.43 -8.61
CA LYS A 191 -39.46 -40.57 -7.98
C LYS A 191 -38.85 -40.10 -6.65
N GLN A 192 -38.62 -41.04 -5.73
CA GLN A 192 -37.84 -40.80 -4.51
C GLN A 192 -36.47 -40.21 -4.87
N ILE A 193 -36.03 -39.17 -4.14
CA ILE A 193 -34.71 -38.54 -4.37
C ILE A 193 -33.64 -39.10 -3.43
N LEU A 194 -34.00 -39.46 -2.20
CA LEU A 194 -33.08 -40.07 -1.24
C LEU A 194 -32.49 -41.37 -1.82
N PHE A 195 -31.17 -41.47 -1.83
CA PHE A 195 -30.40 -42.57 -2.44
C PHE A 195 -30.63 -42.77 -3.95
N ASN A 196 -31.04 -41.73 -4.68
CA ASN A 196 -31.39 -41.84 -6.10
C ASN A 196 -30.87 -40.66 -6.94
N LEU A 197 -30.87 -40.82 -8.26
CA LEU A 197 -30.54 -39.80 -9.26
C LEU A 197 -31.72 -39.66 -10.22
N ILE A 198 -32.23 -38.44 -10.42
CA ILE A 198 -33.41 -38.19 -11.26
C ILE A 198 -32.98 -37.38 -12.49
N PRO A 199 -32.84 -37.99 -13.69
CA PRO A 199 -32.46 -37.30 -14.93
C PRO A 199 -33.66 -36.60 -15.58
N HIS A 200 -34.40 -35.84 -14.77
CA HIS A 200 -35.61 -35.13 -15.17
C HIS A 200 -35.71 -33.88 -14.31
N VAL A 201 -35.17 -32.77 -14.83
CA VAL A 201 -35.24 -31.46 -14.20
C VAL A 201 -36.07 -30.54 -15.08
N ASP A 202 -37.11 -29.95 -14.49
CA ASP A 202 -38.20 -29.28 -15.23
C ASP A 202 -38.97 -30.29 -16.10
N VAL A 203 -39.80 -29.84 -17.05
CA VAL A 203 -40.62 -30.72 -17.91
C VAL A 203 -39.90 -31.12 -19.20
N PHE A 204 -40.24 -32.30 -19.73
CA PHE A 204 -39.83 -32.74 -21.06
C PHE A 204 -40.43 -31.89 -22.19
N LEU A 205 -39.68 -31.77 -23.28
CA LEU A 205 -40.06 -31.22 -24.58
C LEU A 205 -40.29 -32.37 -25.58
N GLU A 206 -40.83 -32.04 -26.75
CA GLU A 206 -41.19 -33.03 -27.78
C GLU A 206 -39.98 -33.83 -28.31
N ASP A 207 -38.79 -33.24 -28.30
CA ASP A 207 -37.54 -33.85 -28.76
C ASP A 207 -36.84 -34.70 -27.70
N GLY A 208 -37.41 -34.80 -26.50
CA GLY A 208 -36.88 -35.58 -25.38
C GLY A 208 -35.90 -34.84 -24.47
N TYR A 209 -35.50 -33.60 -24.80
CA TYR A 209 -34.79 -32.74 -23.85
C TYR A 209 -35.75 -32.17 -22.80
N THR A 210 -35.25 -31.76 -21.65
CA THR A 210 -36.04 -30.98 -20.68
C THR A 210 -35.89 -29.48 -20.89
N LYS A 211 -36.84 -28.70 -20.37
CA LYS A 211 -36.73 -27.24 -20.35
C LYS A 211 -35.47 -26.74 -19.63
N GLU A 212 -35.01 -27.44 -18.60
CA GLU A 212 -33.78 -27.06 -17.90
C GLU A 212 -32.55 -27.21 -18.80
N GLU A 213 -32.46 -28.29 -19.56
CA GLU A 213 -31.38 -28.54 -20.51
C GLU A 213 -31.38 -27.45 -21.60
N MET A 214 -32.54 -27.12 -22.14
CA MET A 214 -32.65 -26.07 -23.15
C MET A 214 -32.38 -24.66 -22.61
N LYS A 215 -32.68 -24.37 -21.34
CA LYS A 215 -32.23 -23.11 -20.70
C LYS A 215 -30.72 -23.00 -20.73
N MET A 216 -29.99 -24.05 -20.34
CA MET A 216 -28.52 -24.03 -20.39
C MET A 216 -28.00 -23.77 -21.80
N VAL A 217 -28.63 -24.35 -22.83
CA VAL A 217 -28.25 -24.12 -24.23
C VAL A 217 -28.50 -22.66 -24.65
N HIS A 218 -29.74 -22.17 -24.49
CA HIS A 218 -30.13 -20.85 -25.01
C HIS A 218 -29.48 -19.70 -24.24
N GLU A 219 -29.45 -19.79 -22.92
CA GLU A 219 -28.90 -18.74 -22.06
C GLU A 219 -27.39 -18.62 -22.24
N THR A 220 -26.65 -19.73 -22.35
CA THR A 220 -25.20 -19.73 -22.62
C THR A 220 -24.87 -18.99 -23.91
N ARG A 221 -25.60 -19.28 -25.00
CA ARG A 221 -25.42 -18.59 -26.28
C ARG A 221 -25.64 -17.08 -26.16
N LYS A 222 -26.66 -16.65 -25.43
CA LYS A 222 -26.97 -15.24 -25.21
C LYS A 222 -25.93 -14.54 -24.32
N ILE A 223 -25.54 -15.15 -23.19
CA ILE A 223 -24.60 -14.55 -22.23
C ILE A 223 -23.18 -14.46 -22.82
N MET A 224 -22.76 -15.50 -23.54
CA MET A 224 -21.42 -15.56 -24.13
C MET A 224 -21.28 -14.80 -25.44
N ASP A 225 -22.39 -14.31 -26.01
CA ASP A 225 -22.50 -13.74 -27.36
C ASP A 225 -21.98 -14.72 -28.44
N ALA A 226 -22.47 -15.96 -28.37
CA ALA A 226 -21.97 -17.08 -29.16
C ALA A 226 -23.13 -17.92 -29.75
N PRO A 227 -23.90 -17.37 -30.71
CA PRO A 227 -25.11 -18.04 -31.24
C PRO A 227 -24.83 -19.37 -31.94
N ALA A 228 -23.64 -19.53 -32.52
CA ALA A 228 -23.23 -20.75 -33.23
C ALA A 228 -22.68 -21.85 -32.32
N MET A 229 -22.52 -21.61 -31.01
CA MET A 229 -21.95 -22.60 -30.09
C MET A 229 -22.86 -23.83 -30.00
N GLU A 230 -22.29 -25.01 -30.24
CA GLU A 230 -22.99 -26.29 -30.12
C GLU A 230 -23.03 -26.72 -28.65
N ILE A 231 -24.22 -26.89 -28.07
CA ILE A 231 -24.36 -27.22 -26.65
C ILE A 231 -25.34 -28.38 -26.51
N SER A 232 -24.97 -29.37 -25.70
CA SER A 232 -25.86 -30.45 -25.28
C SER A 232 -25.71 -30.66 -23.78
N ALA A 233 -26.83 -30.68 -23.06
CA ALA A 233 -26.87 -30.77 -21.62
C ALA A 233 -27.73 -31.97 -21.19
N THR A 234 -27.33 -32.64 -20.12
CA THR A 234 -28.16 -33.59 -19.38
C THR A 234 -28.29 -33.12 -17.95
N CYS A 235 -29.51 -32.86 -17.50
CA CYS A 235 -29.75 -32.29 -16.17
C CYS A 235 -30.28 -33.32 -15.17
N VAL A 236 -29.49 -33.60 -14.12
CA VAL A 236 -29.82 -34.64 -13.13
C VAL A 236 -29.97 -34.03 -11.74
N ARG A 237 -31.11 -34.28 -11.09
CA ARG A 237 -31.31 -33.96 -9.67
C ARG A 237 -30.69 -35.04 -8.80
N VAL A 238 -29.92 -34.64 -7.79
CA VAL A 238 -29.18 -35.54 -6.88
C VAL A 238 -29.53 -35.30 -5.42
N PRO A 239 -29.29 -36.25 -4.50
CA PRO A 239 -29.64 -36.13 -3.08
C PRO A 239 -28.56 -35.31 -2.36
N VAL A 240 -28.39 -34.07 -2.80
CA VAL A 240 -27.50 -33.06 -2.23
C VAL A 240 -28.38 -31.88 -1.86
N PHE A 241 -28.28 -31.41 -0.62
CA PHE A 241 -29.11 -30.30 -0.15
C PHE A 241 -28.82 -28.99 -0.89
N ARG A 242 -27.55 -28.67 -1.12
CA ARG A 242 -27.11 -27.38 -1.64
C ARG A 242 -25.84 -27.49 -2.49
N SER A 243 -25.64 -26.51 -3.37
CA SER A 243 -24.56 -26.41 -4.36
C SER A 243 -24.75 -27.36 -5.53
N HIS A 244 -24.60 -26.83 -6.75
CA HIS A 244 -24.67 -27.61 -7.97
C HIS A 244 -23.27 -28.11 -8.35
N SER A 245 -23.24 -29.17 -9.13
CA SER A 245 -22.02 -29.67 -9.73
C SER A 245 -22.22 -30.01 -11.19
N GLU A 246 -21.18 -29.87 -11.99
CA GLU A 246 -21.22 -30.09 -13.43
C GLU A 246 -19.95 -30.80 -13.88
N ALA A 247 -20.13 -31.91 -14.60
CA ALA A 247 -19.09 -32.48 -15.43
C ALA A 247 -19.20 -31.83 -16.81
N ILE A 248 -18.15 -31.11 -17.22
CA ILE A 248 -18.15 -30.32 -18.44
C ILE A 248 -17.05 -30.83 -19.37
N TRP A 249 -17.41 -30.99 -20.64
CA TRP A 249 -16.51 -31.26 -21.75
C TRP A 249 -16.65 -30.12 -22.76
N ILE A 250 -15.51 -29.58 -23.20
CA ILE A 250 -15.49 -28.56 -24.23
C ILE A 250 -14.58 -28.98 -25.36
N GLU A 251 -14.90 -28.55 -26.57
CA GLU A 251 -14.04 -28.61 -27.75
C GLU A 251 -13.73 -27.18 -28.17
N THR A 252 -12.44 -26.86 -28.25
CA THR A 252 -11.96 -25.52 -28.58
C THR A 252 -11.49 -25.41 -30.02
N ASP A 253 -11.58 -24.21 -30.59
CA ASP A 253 -11.10 -23.95 -31.96
C ASP A 253 -9.58 -24.07 -32.04
N LYS A 254 -8.88 -23.56 -31.02
CA LYS A 254 -7.42 -23.69 -30.84
C LYS A 254 -7.10 -24.85 -29.91
N PRO A 255 -5.95 -25.55 -30.07
CA PRO A 255 -5.52 -26.57 -29.12
C PRO A 255 -5.41 -26.00 -27.69
N ILE A 256 -5.98 -26.70 -26.73
CA ILE A 256 -5.95 -26.35 -25.31
C ILE A 256 -5.37 -27.52 -24.51
N THR A 257 -4.50 -27.19 -23.54
CA THR A 257 -3.97 -28.14 -22.56
C THR A 257 -4.55 -27.86 -21.17
N PRO A 258 -4.56 -28.84 -20.24
CA PRO A 258 -5.00 -28.61 -18.86
C PRO A 258 -4.27 -27.47 -18.17
N ASP A 259 -2.94 -27.39 -18.32
CA ASP A 259 -2.13 -26.34 -17.70
C ASP A 259 -2.46 -24.95 -18.28
N ALA A 260 -2.77 -24.89 -19.58
CA ALA A 260 -3.19 -23.64 -20.21
C ALA A 260 -4.56 -23.20 -19.70
N ALA A 261 -5.51 -24.13 -19.53
CA ALA A 261 -6.82 -23.83 -18.95
C ALA A 261 -6.71 -23.37 -17.49
N LEU A 262 -5.87 -24.03 -16.67
CA LEU A 262 -5.60 -23.62 -15.29
C LEU A 262 -5.02 -22.21 -15.23
N ALA A 263 -4.02 -21.89 -16.07
CA ALA A 263 -3.42 -20.56 -16.13
C ALA A 263 -4.40 -19.45 -16.56
N VAL A 264 -5.46 -19.80 -17.31
CA VAL A 264 -6.56 -18.88 -17.63
C VAL A 264 -7.45 -18.67 -16.41
N TRP A 265 -7.88 -19.74 -15.77
CA TRP A 265 -8.76 -19.66 -14.60
C TRP A 265 -8.09 -19.04 -13.38
N GLU A 266 -6.77 -19.18 -13.20
CA GLU A 266 -6.01 -18.51 -12.13
C GLU A 266 -6.13 -16.98 -12.17
N LYS A 267 -6.40 -16.42 -13.36
CA LYS A 267 -6.51 -14.97 -13.58
C LYS A 267 -7.96 -14.50 -13.72
N ALA A 268 -8.91 -15.44 -13.79
CA ALA A 268 -10.31 -15.12 -14.06
C ALA A 268 -11.03 -14.76 -12.75
N PRO A 269 -11.74 -13.61 -12.69
CA PRO A 269 -12.45 -13.20 -11.50
C PRO A 269 -13.58 -14.18 -11.17
N GLY A 270 -13.75 -14.47 -9.88
CA GLY A 270 -14.85 -15.31 -9.40
C GLY A 270 -14.68 -16.81 -9.65
N ILE A 271 -13.46 -17.27 -10.00
CA ILE A 271 -13.12 -18.70 -10.12
C ILE A 271 -12.06 -19.08 -9.10
N LYS A 272 -12.23 -20.24 -8.45
CA LYS A 272 -11.25 -20.89 -7.58
C LYS A 272 -10.87 -22.27 -8.09
N ILE A 273 -9.61 -22.64 -7.96
CA ILE A 273 -9.10 -23.91 -8.47
C ILE A 273 -8.82 -24.86 -7.30
N ILE A 274 -9.44 -26.05 -7.34
CA ILE A 274 -9.07 -27.19 -6.50
C ILE A 274 -8.79 -28.37 -7.44
N ASN A 275 -7.53 -28.52 -7.84
CA ASN A 275 -7.13 -29.49 -8.86
C ASN A 275 -5.84 -30.23 -8.51
N ARG A 276 -5.81 -30.88 -7.33
CA ARG A 276 -4.67 -31.71 -6.91
C ARG A 276 -4.85 -33.14 -7.42
N LYS A 277 -3.77 -33.74 -7.94
CA LYS A 277 -3.78 -35.12 -8.45
C LYS A 277 -3.57 -36.14 -7.31
N GLU A 278 -4.35 -35.99 -6.24
CA GLU A 278 -4.29 -36.81 -5.03
C GLU A 278 -5.70 -37.06 -4.48
N PRO A 279 -5.90 -38.03 -3.57
CA PRO A 279 -7.19 -38.24 -2.90
C PRO A 279 -7.72 -36.96 -2.24
N GLY A 280 -8.99 -36.60 -2.49
CA GLY A 280 -9.59 -35.37 -1.97
C GLY A 280 -9.12 -34.07 -2.66
N GLY A 281 -8.39 -34.17 -3.77
CA GLY A 281 -7.85 -33.02 -4.50
C GLY A 281 -8.81 -32.27 -5.44
N TYR A 282 -10.11 -32.27 -5.18
CA TYR A 282 -11.16 -31.73 -6.08
C TYR A 282 -12.32 -31.10 -5.29
N PRO A 283 -13.06 -30.13 -5.86
CA PRO A 283 -14.15 -29.47 -5.14
C PRO A 283 -15.38 -30.37 -5.05
N THR A 284 -16.10 -30.28 -3.93
CA THR A 284 -17.38 -30.97 -3.71
C THR A 284 -18.50 -29.99 -3.31
N PRO A 285 -19.79 -30.33 -3.55
CA PRO A 285 -20.92 -29.47 -3.18
C PRO A 285 -20.92 -28.99 -1.72
N LEU A 286 -20.53 -29.88 -0.80
CA LEU A 286 -20.53 -29.59 0.63
C LEU A 286 -19.49 -28.53 0.99
N GLU A 287 -18.27 -28.63 0.45
CA GLU A 287 -17.16 -27.72 0.73
C GLU A 287 -17.39 -26.30 0.21
N VAL A 288 -18.09 -26.16 -0.91
CA VAL A 288 -18.28 -24.84 -1.57
C VAL A 288 -19.56 -24.13 -1.13
N THR A 289 -20.38 -24.76 -0.30
CA THR A 289 -21.64 -24.19 0.19
C THR A 289 -21.40 -22.84 0.88
N LYS A 290 -22.24 -21.85 0.56
CA LYS A 290 -22.16 -20.43 0.97
C LYS A 290 -20.92 -19.68 0.45
N SER A 291 -20.30 -20.15 -0.62
CA SER A 291 -19.23 -19.44 -1.31
C SER A 291 -19.75 -18.59 -2.48
N TYR A 292 -19.10 -17.46 -2.75
CA TYR A 292 -19.39 -16.56 -3.88
C TYR A 292 -18.61 -16.92 -5.17
N ASP A 293 -17.75 -17.93 -5.12
CA ASP A 293 -16.88 -18.32 -6.23
C ASP A 293 -17.37 -19.59 -6.93
N THR A 294 -17.02 -19.71 -8.21
CA THR A 294 -17.16 -20.95 -8.98
C THR A 294 -15.88 -21.77 -8.85
N TYR A 295 -15.98 -23.01 -8.39
CA TYR A 295 -14.81 -23.87 -8.18
C TYR A 295 -14.62 -24.81 -9.37
N VAL A 296 -13.41 -24.84 -9.92
CA VAL A 296 -13.02 -25.75 -10.99
C VAL A 296 -11.97 -26.75 -10.51
N GLY A 297 -12.11 -28.00 -10.94
CA GLY A 297 -11.23 -29.10 -10.58
C GLY A 297 -11.28 -30.24 -11.57
N ARG A 298 -10.55 -31.33 -11.30
CA ARG A 298 -10.46 -32.51 -12.18
C ARG A 298 -10.13 -32.16 -13.64
N VAL A 299 -9.33 -31.12 -13.85
CA VAL A 299 -9.01 -30.57 -15.18
C VAL A 299 -8.06 -31.53 -15.90
N ARG A 300 -8.44 -31.97 -17.10
CA ARG A 300 -7.70 -32.95 -17.90
C ARG A 300 -7.98 -32.81 -19.39
N GLN A 301 -7.06 -33.30 -20.21
CA GLN A 301 -7.27 -33.41 -21.64
C GLN A 301 -8.42 -34.40 -21.89
N ASP A 302 -9.32 -34.06 -22.79
CA ASP A 302 -10.31 -35.03 -23.27
C ASP A 302 -9.62 -36.09 -24.13
N ILE A 303 -9.88 -37.36 -23.84
CA ILE A 303 -9.32 -38.49 -24.58
C ILE A 303 -10.11 -38.78 -25.87
N ALA A 304 -11.37 -38.35 -25.94
CA ALA A 304 -12.26 -38.57 -27.07
C ALA A 304 -12.21 -37.42 -28.10
N CYS A 305 -11.64 -36.26 -27.73
CA CYS A 305 -11.54 -35.10 -28.60
C CYS A 305 -10.15 -34.46 -28.53
N ARG A 306 -9.47 -34.33 -29.68
CA ARG A 306 -8.08 -33.84 -29.77
C ARG A 306 -7.90 -32.42 -29.24
N ASN A 307 -8.85 -31.52 -29.50
CA ASN A 307 -8.88 -30.17 -28.94
C ASN A 307 -9.86 -30.08 -27.76
N GLY A 308 -10.08 -31.20 -27.06
CA GLY A 308 -11.06 -31.29 -26.00
C GLY A 308 -10.45 -31.10 -24.61
N LEU A 309 -11.19 -30.45 -23.72
CA LEU A 309 -10.87 -30.35 -22.29
C LEU A 309 -12.06 -30.86 -21.48
N SER A 310 -11.78 -31.65 -20.44
CA SER A 310 -12.79 -32.09 -19.47
C SER A 310 -12.46 -31.56 -18.07
N PHE A 311 -13.46 -31.06 -17.36
CA PHE A 311 -13.30 -30.55 -16.00
C PHE A 311 -14.58 -30.70 -15.17
N TRP A 312 -14.43 -30.52 -13.86
CA TRP A 312 -15.48 -30.54 -12.86
C TRP A 312 -15.69 -29.14 -12.31
N CYS A 313 -16.94 -28.68 -12.25
CA CYS A 313 -17.32 -27.34 -11.82
C CYS A 313 -18.35 -27.42 -10.69
N VAL A 314 -18.17 -26.65 -9.62
CA VAL A 314 -19.06 -26.64 -8.45
C VAL A 314 -19.26 -25.21 -7.96
N ALA A 315 -20.50 -24.80 -7.71
CA ALA A 315 -20.80 -23.49 -7.13
C ALA A 315 -22.05 -23.55 -6.24
N ASP A 316 -22.13 -22.63 -5.26
CA ASP A 316 -23.40 -22.39 -4.55
C ASP A 316 -24.30 -21.49 -5.40
N GLN A 317 -25.34 -22.09 -5.94
CA GLN A 317 -26.28 -21.44 -6.85
C GLN A 317 -27.08 -20.27 -6.25
N LEU A 318 -27.08 -20.11 -4.93
CA LEU A 318 -27.82 -19.04 -4.24
C LEU A 318 -26.92 -17.84 -3.89
N TYR A 319 -25.59 -17.96 -4.00
CA TYR A 319 -24.64 -16.92 -3.58
C TYR A 319 -23.87 -16.30 -4.76
N LYS A 320 -23.68 -17.02 -5.88
CA LYS A 320 -22.95 -16.51 -7.06
C LYS A 320 -23.71 -15.39 -7.78
N GLY A 321 -23.04 -14.27 -8.09
CA GLY A 321 -23.56 -13.20 -8.95
C GLY A 321 -23.78 -11.80 -8.33
N ALA A 322 -23.19 -11.48 -7.17
CA ALA A 322 -23.62 -10.26 -6.47
C ALA A 322 -22.50 -9.41 -5.79
N ALA A 323 -21.21 -9.65 -5.99
CA ALA A 323 -20.14 -8.97 -5.22
C ALA A 323 -20.02 -7.42 -5.41
N LEU A 324 -20.41 -6.87 -6.56
CA LEU A 324 -20.17 -5.45 -6.86
C LEU A 324 -21.16 -4.47 -6.17
N ASN A 325 -22.37 -4.95 -5.83
CA ASN A 325 -23.43 -4.11 -5.26
C ASN A 325 -23.30 -3.90 -3.74
N ASP A 326 -22.53 -4.75 -3.05
CA ASP A 326 -22.38 -4.67 -1.59
C ASP A 326 -21.56 -3.47 -1.16
N LEU A 327 -20.45 -3.23 -1.87
CA LEU A 327 -19.57 -2.08 -1.65
C LEU A 327 -20.29 -0.74 -1.88
N LYS A 328 -21.17 -0.65 -2.89
CA LYS A 328 -21.92 0.57 -3.20
C LYS A 328 -23.13 0.80 -2.29
N SER A 329 -23.57 -0.24 -1.57
CA SER A 329 -24.70 -0.17 -0.63
C SER A 329 -24.31 0.32 0.76
N ASP A 330 -23.01 0.29 1.08
CA ASP A 330 -22.47 0.81 2.32
C ASP A 330 -22.59 2.34 2.40
N PRO A 331 -23.25 2.89 3.44
CA PRO A 331 -23.42 4.33 3.66
C PRO A 331 -22.17 5.18 3.49
N TYR A 332 -21.07 4.75 4.08
CA TYR A 332 -19.85 5.53 4.14
C TYR A 332 -19.09 5.45 2.81
N ILE A 333 -19.07 4.28 2.19
CA ILE A 333 -18.49 4.10 0.86
C ILE A 333 -19.26 4.91 -0.17
N ARG A 334 -20.59 4.92 -0.09
CA ARG A 334 -21.46 5.70 -0.97
C ARG A 334 -21.22 7.20 -0.81
N GLU A 335 -21.14 7.70 0.42
CA GLU A 335 -20.81 9.10 0.69
C GLU A 335 -19.48 9.50 0.03
N CYS A 336 -18.46 8.65 0.15
CA CYS A 336 -17.16 8.88 -0.48
C CYS A 336 -17.27 8.89 -2.02
N LEU A 337 -17.98 7.92 -2.61
CA LEU A 337 -18.19 7.86 -4.05
C LEU A 337 -18.97 9.06 -4.60
N ASP A 338 -20.01 9.51 -3.90
CA ASP A 338 -20.80 10.68 -4.31
C ASP A 338 -19.96 11.96 -4.23
N TYR A 339 -19.13 12.10 -3.18
CA TYR A 339 -18.19 13.20 -3.07
C TYR A 339 -17.16 13.21 -4.21
N TRP A 340 -16.56 12.06 -4.53
CA TRP A 340 -15.60 11.97 -5.62
C TRP A 340 -16.23 12.10 -7.00
N ARG A 341 -17.49 11.68 -7.17
CA ARG A 341 -18.24 11.88 -8.43
C ARG A 341 -18.41 13.37 -8.73
N GLN A 342 -18.65 14.19 -7.71
CA GLN A 342 -18.70 15.65 -7.85
C GLN A 342 -17.35 16.27 -8.22
N LEU A 343 -16.24 15.68 -7.77
CA LEU A 343 -14.89 16.19 -8.02
C LEU A 343 -14.30 15.76 -9.38
N PHE A 344 -14.54 14.52 -9.79
CA PHE A 344 -13.83 13.89 -10.90
C PHE A 344 -14.72 13.51 -12.09
N GLY A 345 -16.04 13.69 -11.99
CA GLY A 345 -16.98 13.40 -13.08
C GLY A 345 -16.85 11.95 -13.57
N GLU A 346 -16.62 11.75 -14.86
CA GLU A 346 -16.51 10.43 -15.49
C GLU A 346 -15.27 9.63 -15.04
N GLU A 347 -14.20 10.30 -14.60
CA GLU A 347 -12.99 9.61 -14.15
C GLU A 347 -13.19 8.84 -12.84
N ILE A 348 -14.33 9.02 -12.14
CA ILE A 348 -14.75 8.26 -10.95
C ILE A 348 -14.67 6.74 -11.17
N GLN A 349 -14.81 6.25 -12.41
CA GLN A 349 -14.68 4.84 -12.74
C GLN A 349 -13.31 4.25 -12.35
N LYS A 350 -12.23 5.05 -12.41
CA LYS A 350 -10.90 4.60 -11.96
C LYS A 350 -10.85 4.45 -10.44
N ILE A 351 -11.52 5.33 -9.70
CA ILE A 351 -11.64 5.25 -8.24
C ILE A 351 -12.49 4.04 -7.85
N GLU A 352 -13.61 3.78 -8.54
CA GLU A 352 -14.44 2.59 -8.31
C GLU A 352 -13.65 1.29 -8.53
N LYS A 353 -12.81 1.23 -9.57
CA LYS A 353 -11.88 0.10 -9.81
C LYS A 353 -10.86 -0.07 -8.68
N ALA A 354 -10.27 1.02 -8.21
CA ALA A 354 -9.32 1.00 -7.09
C ALA A 354 -9.98 0.52 -5.79
N LEU A 355 -11.20 0.98 -5.53
CA LEU A 355 -12.01 0.56 -4.39
C LEU A 355 -12.31 -0.94 -4.44
N PHE A 356 -12.71 -1.46 -5.60
CA PHE A 356 -12.97 -2.90 -5.77
C PHE A 356 -11.71 -3.71 -5.50
N LEU A 357 -10.57 -3.31 -6.08
CA LEU A 357 -9.30 -3.99 -5.88
C LEU A 357 -8.88 -3.96 -4.40
N SER A 358 -8.99 -2.81 -3.73
CA SER A 358 -8.69 -2.66 -2.31
C SER A 358 -9.60 -3.55 -1.46
N ALA A 359 -10.91 -3.55 -1.71
CA ALA A 359 -11.87 -4.37 -1.00
C ALA A 359 -11.65 -5.87 -1.18
N GLU A 360 -11.28 -6.31 -2.39
CA GLU A 360 -10.92 -7.70 -2.67
C GLU A 360 -9.68 -8.11 -1.88
N LYS A 361 -8.63 -7.28 -1.87
CA LYS A 361 -7.37 -7.60 -1.19
C LYS A 361 -7.46 -7.55 0.33
N HIS A 362 -8.35 -6.71 0.86
CA HIS A 362 -8.61 -6.59 2.29
C HIS A 362 -9.85 -7.39 2.74
N ALA A 363 -10.36 -8.31 1.90
CA ALA A 363 -11.54 -9.11 2.22
C ALA A 363 -11.31 -9.98 3.47
N GLY A 364 -12.20 -9.85 4.46
CA GLY A 364 -12.08 -10.54 5.75
C GLY A 364 -11.06 -9.93 6.72
N GLN A 365 -10.36 -8.86 6.32
CA GLN A 365 -9.43 -8.13 7.19
C GLN A 365 -10.20 -7.11 8.03
N VAL A 366 -9.98 -7.17 9.35
CA VAL A 366 -10.52 -6.19 10.31
C VAL A 366 -9.36 -5.49 11.02
N ARG A 367 -9.56 -4.21 11.33
CA ARG A 367 -8.67 -3.47 12.21
C ARG A 367 -8.80 -4.02 13.63
N LYS A 368 -7.82 -3.71 14.46
CA LYS A 368 -7.82 -4.12 15.88
C LYS A 368 -9.00 -3.56 16.69
N SER A 369 -9.65 -2.51 16.19
CA SER A 369 -10.91 -1.98 16.72
C SER A 369 -12.15 -2.80 16.35
N GLY A 370 -12.03 -3.80 15.47
CA GLY A 370 -13.14 -4.60 14.93
C GLY A 370 -13.76 -4.03 13.64
N GLU A 371 -13.35 -2.83 13.22
CA GLU A 371 -13.82 -2.18 12.00
C GLU A 371 -13.22 -2.85 10.73
N PRO A 372 -14.00 -3.09 9.65
CA PRO A 372 -13.47 -3.52 8.36
C PRO A 372 -12.33 -2.62 7.85
N TYR A 373 -11.24 -3.23 7.36
CA TYR A 373 -10.03 -2.48 6.98
C TYR A 373 -10.28 -1.43 5.87
N ILE A 374 -11.21 -1.71 4.96
CA ILE A 374 -11.56 -0.84 3.83
C ILE A 374 -11.99 0.58 4.25
N TYR A 375 -12.55 0.76 5.45
CA TYR A 375 -12.95 2.08 5.93
C TYR A 375 -11.75 2.97 6.24
N HIS A 376 -10.62 2.40 6.67
CA HIS A 376 -9.39 3.16 6.88
C HIS A 376 -8.86 3.70 5.55
N THR A 377 -8.73 2.85 4.52
CA THR A 377 -8.26 3.28 3.20
C THR A 377 -9.15 4.35 2.58
N LEU A 378 -10.47 4.26 2.80
CA LEU A 378 -11.44 5.26 2.36
C LEU A 378 -11.35 6.57 3.14
N ARG A 379 -11.19 6.54 4.48
CA ARG A 379 -10.95 7.75 5.28
C ARG A 379 -9.71 8.51 4.81
N VAL A 380 -8.61 7.77 4.60
CA VAL A 380 -7.36 8.35 4.11
C VAL A 380 -7.57 8.97 2.73
N ALA A 381 -8.18 8.25 1.79
CA ALA A 381 -8.46 8.76 0.45
C ALA A 381 -9.39 9.99 0.46
N ARG A 382 -10.43 9.97 1.30
CA ARG A 382 -11.41 11.05 1.39
C ARG A 382 -10.76 12.33 1.92
N ARG A 383 -9.87 12.21 2.90
CA ARG A 383 -9.06 13.33 3.40
C ARG A 383 -8.06 13.80 2.36
N VAL A 384 -7.36 12.90 1.66
CA VAL A 384 -6.43 13.28 0.58
C VAL A 384 -7.14 14.15 -0.47
N SER A 385 -8.38 13.82 -0.85
CA SER A 385 -9.15 14.62 -1.82
C SER A 385 -9.57 16.02 -1.33
N GLU A 386 -9.55 16.30 -0.02
CA GLU A 386 -9.80 17.63 0.53
C GLU A 386 -8.59 18.57 0.33
N PHE A 387 -7.39 18.01 0.47
CA PHE A 387 -6.13 18.71 0.27
C PHE A 387 -5.78 18.85 -1.21
N LEU A 388 -5.97 17.78 -1.98
CA LEU A 388 -5.56 17.71 -3.38
C LEU A 388 -6.63 17.05 -4.25
N THR A 389 -7.16 17.80 -5.21
CA THR A 389 -8.09 17.29 -6.23
C THR A 389 -7.29 16.59 -7.35
N ASP A 390 -6.66 15.47 -7.03
CA ASP A 390 -5.83 14.66 -7.95
C ASP A 390 -6.25 13.20 -7.86
N ILE A 391 -6.69 12.63 -8.98
CA ILE A 391 -7.25 11.27 -9.02
C ILE A 391 -6.20 10.21 -8.68
N VAL A 392 -4.95 10.42 -9.09
CA VAL A 392 -3.84 9.48 -8.83
C VAL A 392 -3.52 9.45 -7.34
N ALA A 393 -3.56 10.58 -6.64
CA ALA A 393 -3.40 10.64 -5.19
C ALA A 393 -4.52 9.89 -4.46
N VAL A 394 -5.78 10.03 -4.92
CA VAL A 394 -6.94 9.34 -4.33
C VAL A 394 -6.83 7.83 -4.54
N ILE A 395 -6.49 7.38 -5.75
CA ILE A 395 -6.27 5.95 -6.04
C ILE A 395 -5.10 5.41 -5.20
N GLY A 396 -3.99 6.15 -5.16
CA GLY A 396 -2.82 5.79 -4.35
C GLY A 396 -3.16 5.66 -2.86
N ALA A 397 -4.05 6.51 -2.34
CA ALA A 397 -4.54 6.43 -0.97
C ALA A 397 -5.47 5.22 -0.73
N ILE A 398 -6.35 4.88 -1.67
CA ILE A 398 -7.21 3.68 -1.57
C ILE A 398 -6.37 2.39 -1.55
N LEU A 399 -5.25 2.39 -2.28
CA LEU A 399 -4.41 1.22 -2.46
C LEU A 399 -3.17 1.19 -1.54
N HIS A 400 -2.97 2.18 -0.67
CA HIS A 400 -1.66 2.43 -0.03
C HIS A 400 -1.08 1.26 0.78
N ASP A 401 -1.92 0.42 1.39
CA ASP A 401 -1.51 -0.76 2.15
C ASP A 401 -1.72 -2.09 1.39
N THR A 402 -2.26 -2.06 0.17
CA THR A 402 -2.60 -3.29 -0.58
C THR A 402 -1.37 -4.14 -0.94
N ILE A 403 -0.20 -3.52 -1.16
CA ILE A 403 1.05 -4.25 -1.43
C ILE A 403 1.59 -4.92 -0.14
N GLU A 404 1.38 -4.30 1.03
CA GLU A 404 1.86 -4.87 2.31
C GLU A 404 0.99 -6.03 2.78
N ASP A 405 -0.31 -5.90 2.59
CA ASP A 405 -1.32 -6.79 3.15
C ASP A 405 -1.75 -7.91 2.19
N SER A 406 -1.30 -7.89 0.94
CA SER A 406 -1.68 -8.89 -0.07
C SER A 406 -0.52 -9.32 -0.97
N ASN A 407 -0.78 -10.26 -1.88
CA ASN A 407 0.18 -10.70 -2.91
C ASN A 407 0.27 -9.77 -4.13
N LEU A 408 -0.39 -8.61 -4.11
CA LEU A 408 -0.44 -7.67 -5.22
C LEU A 408 0.92 -6.99 -5.45
N LYS A 409 1.43 -7.04 -6.68
CA LYS A 409 2.72 -6.42 -7.05
C LYS A 409 2.52 -5.06 -7.70
N ALA A 410 3.54 -4.21 -7.60
CA ALA A 410 3.55 -2.89 -8.25
C ALA A 410 3.29 -2.99 -9.77
N ASP A 411 3.86 -4.00 -10.44
CA ASP A 411 3.65 -4.24 -11.88
C ASP A 411 2.19 -4.57 -12.23
N GLU A 412 1.42 -5.14 -11.31
CA GLU A 412 -0.01 -5.42 -11.51
C GLU A 412 -0.83 -4.14 -11.36
N ILE A 413 -0.48 -3.28 -10.40
CA ILE A 413 -1.08 -1.95 -10.24
C ILE A 413 -0.80 -1.09 -11.48
N GLU A 414 0.41 -1.15 -12.02
CA GLU A 414 0.78 -0.41 -13.24
C GLU A 414 -0.07 -0.84 -14.45
N LYS A 415 -0.39 -2.14 -14.57
CA LYS A 415 -1.25 -2.66 -15.65
C LYS A 415 -2.71 -2.28 -15.50
N ILE A 416 -3.21 -2.18 -14.27
CA ILE A 416 -4.61 -1.87 -13.98
C ILE A 416 -4.87 -0.36 -14.08
N PHE A 417 -3.92 0.45 -13.62
CA PHE A 417 -4.00 1.91 -13.60
C PHE A 417 -2.91 2.51 -14.49
N ASP A 418 -1.81 2.93 -13.87
CA ASP A 418 -0.67 3.52 -14.55
C ASP A 418 0.59 3.42 -13.68
N ARG A 419 1.73 3.72 -14.30
CA ARG A 419 3.05 3.70 -13.67
C ARG A 419 3.17 4.67 -12.48
N GLN A 420 2.47 5.80 -12.55
CA GLN A 420 2.53 6.85 -11.53
C GLN A 420 1.86 6.37 -10.23
N THR A 421 0.68 5.74 -10.37
CA THR A 421 -0.07 5.08 -9.30
C THR A 421 0.76 3.97 -8.66
N ALA A 422 1.34 3.08 -9.47
CA ALA A 422 2.17 1.98 -8.98
C ALA A 422 3.40 2.47 -8.18
N ASN A 423 4.06 3.53 -8.66
CA ASN A 423 5.18 4.15 -7.96
C ASN A 423 4.77 4.74 -6.61
N ILE A 424 3.62 5.43 -6.55
CA ILE A 424 3.10 6.00 -5.29
C ILE A 424 2.83 4.89 -4.29
N VAL A 425 2.06 3.86 -4.67
CA VAL A 425 1.70 2.76 -3.75
C VAL A 425 2.96 2.02 -3.29
N SER A 426 3.91 1.73 -4.20
CA SER A 426 5.16 1.06 -3.84
C SER A 426 6.07 1.90 -2.92
N ALA A 427 6.01 3.22 -3.03
CA ALA A 427 6.78 4.12 -2.18
C ALA A 427 6.21 4.25 -0.77
N LEU A 428 4.90 4.06 -0.61
CA LEU A 428 4.20 4.11 0.67
C LEU A 428 4.42 2.85 1.53
N THR A 429 4.90 1.77 0.91
CA THR A 429 5.22 0.49 1.56
C THR A 429 6.33 0.61 2.61
N LYS A 430 6.00 0.27 3.86
CA LYS A 430 6.87 0.24 5.05
C LYS A 430 8.02 -0.73 4.89
N VAL A 431 9.16 -0.38 5.50
CA VAL A 431 10.27 -1.32 5.68
C VAL A 431 10.13 -1.94 7.08
N LYS A 432 9.85 -3.25 7.15
CA LYS A 432 9.65 -3.94 8.43
C LYS A 432 10.92 -3.87 9.28
N GLY A 433 10.80 -3.36 10.51
CA GLY A 433 11.87 -3.38 11.52
C GLY A 433 12.78 -2.14 11.57
N ASP A 434 12.58 -1.14 10.70
CA ASP A 434 13.35 0.11 10.73
C ASP A 434 12.50 1.35 10.36
N THR A 435 12.02 2.04 11.40
CA THR A 435 11.28 3.31 11.28
C THR A 435 12.12 4.40 10.61
N SER A 436 13.43 4.44 10.88
CA SER A 436 14.34 5.45 10.35
C SER A 436 14.49 5.32 8.85
N LEU A 437 14.71 4.09 8.38
CA LEU A 437 14.83 3.79 6.96
C LEU A 437 13.50 3.97 6.23
N THR A 438 12.38 3.65 6.89
CA THR A 438 11.04 3.92 6.36
C THR A 438 10.83 5.43 6.16
N PHE A 439 11.26 6.26 7.12
CA PHE A 439 11.18 7.71 6.99
C PHE A 439 12.13 8.26 5.92
N GLU A 440 13.38 7.79 5.85
CA GLU A 440 14.33 8.21 4.81
C GLU A 440 13.85 7.84 3.40
N ARG A 441 13.27 6.65 3.24
CA ARG A 441 12.65 6.20 2.01
C ARG A 441 11.48 7.11 1.64
N LEU A 442 10.60 7.43 2.60
CA LEU A 442 9.50 8.36 2.41
C LEU A 442 10.00 9.71 1.91
N LEU A 443 11.01 10.30 2.56
CA LEU A 443 11.58 11.58 2.13
C LEU A 443 12.18 11.50 0.73
N LYS A 444 12.86 10.41 0.39
CA LYS A 444 13.47 10.23 -0.93
C LYS A 444 12.43 10.18 -2.05
N HIS A 445 11.34 9.43 -1.86
CA HIS A 445 10.29 9.34 -2.87
C HIS A 445 9.41 10.60 -2.87
N GLY A 446 9.21 11.20 -1.70
CA GLY A 446 8.51 12.47 -1.53
C GLY A 446 9.19 13.67 -2.21
N GLN A 447 10.52 13.64 -2.37
CA GLN A 447 11.26 14.62 -3.19
C GLN A 447 10.89 14.55 -4.68
N GLN A 448 10.41 13.40 -5.14
CA GLN A 448 9.99 13.20 -6.53
C GLN A 448 8.49 13.44 -6.68
N ASP A 449 7.71 13.05 -5.68
CA ASP A 449 6.26 13.13 -5.71
C ASP A 449 5.66 13.42 -4.32
N LEU A 450 5.21 14.65 -4.10
CA LEU A 450 4.63 15.08 -2.84
C LEU A 450 3.34 14.34 -2.44
N ARG A 451 2.64 13.72 -3.40
CA ARG A 451 1.43 12.94 -3.09
C ARG A 451 1.75 11.82 -2.12
N ILE A 452 2.95 11.25 -2.20
CA ILE A 452 3.44 10.20 -1.29
C ILE A 452 3.52 10.74 0.14
N ILE A 453 4.08 11.95 0.34
CA ILE A 453 4.16 12.58 1.67
C ILE A 453 2.76 12.90 2.19
N LEU A 454 1.89 13.47 1.35
CA LEU A 454 0.51 13.80 1.73
C LEU A 454 -0.26 12.55 2.20
N ILE A 455 -0.27 11.50 1.39
CA ILE A 455 -0.94 10.24 1.73
C ILE A 455 -0.37 9.68 3.03
N LYS A 456 0.97 9.71 3.21
CA LYS A 456 1.58 9.15 4.41
C LYS A 456 1.31 9.95 5.69
N LEU A 457 1.26 11.28 5.60
CA LEU A 457 0.92 12.14 6.73
C LEU A 457 -0.53 11.92 7.18
N ILE A 458 -1.45 11.79 6.21
CA ILE A 458 -2.88 11.52 6.49
C ILE A 458 -3.08 10.10 7.03
N ASP A 459 -2.45 9.08 6.42
CA ASP A 459 -2.41 7.70 6.93
C ASP A 459 -1.92 7.69 8.39
N ARG A 460 -0.83 8.41 8.67
CA ARG A 460 -0.28 8.48 10.03
C ARG A 460 -1.24 9.14 11.01
N ALA A 461 -1.89 10.24 10.62
CA ALA A 461 -2.88 10.91 11.45
C ALA A 461 -4.11 10.02 11.73
N ASP A 462 -4.62 9.27 10.75
CA ASP A 462 -5.73 8.32 10.95
C ASP A 462 -5.32 7.19 11.92
N ASN A 463 -4.11 6.63 11.76
CA ASN A 463 -3.59 5.60 12.65
C ASN A 463 -3.45 6.05 14.12
N LEU A 464 -3.16 7.33 14.38
CA LEU A 464 -3.06 7.87 15.73
C LEU A 464 -4.40 7.91 16.47
N ARG A 465 -5.53 7.93 15.75
CA ARG A 465 -6.88 8.01 16.34
C ARG A 465 -7.26 6.71 17.06
N ASP A 466 -6.70 5.57 16.61
CA ASP A 466 -7.04 4.24 17.12
C ASP A 466 -5.97 3.64 18.02
N LEU A 467 -5.12 4.45 18.66
CA LEU A 467 -4.06 3.91 19.51
C LEU A 467 -4.55 3.25 20.81
N SER A 468 -5.82 3.45 21.18
CA SER A 468 -6.42 2.93 22.41
C SER A 468 -6.48 1.40 22.47
N VAL A 469 -6.46 0.71 21.32
CA VAL A 469 -6.47 -0.77 21.24
C VAL A 469 -5.09 -1.40 21.46
N PHE A 470 -4.02 -0.60 21.53
CA PHE A 470 -2.68 -1.10 21.80
C PHE A 470 -2.31 -0.97 23.27
N VAL A 471 -1.44 -1.86 23.74
CA VAL A 471 -0.79 -1.74 25.06
C VAL A 471 -0.12 -0.37 25.16
N ARG A 472 -0.29 0.31 26.30
CA ARG A 472 0.12 1.71 26.53
C ARG A 472 1.55 2.02 26.07
N LYS A 473 2.52 1.13 26.33
CA LYS A 473 3.93 1.26 25.91
C LYS A 473 4.06 1.37 24.38
N LYS A 474 3.32 0.55 23.62
CA LYS A 474 3.30 0.57 22.15
C LYS A 474 2.58 1.80 21.60
N ALA A 475 1.46 2.20 22.21
CA ALA A 475 0.74 3.43 21.85
C ALA A 475 1.62 4.67 22.00
N ILE A 476 2.32 4.81 23.14
CA ILE A 476 3.24 5.94 23.39
C ILE A 476 4.38 5.96 22.37
N ARG A 477 4.99 4.80 22.06
CA ARG A 477 6.05 4.71 21.03
C ARG A 477 5.59 5.21 19.66
N ILE A 478 4.39 4.81 19.21
CA ILE A 478 3.84 5.26 17.92
C ILE A 478 3.52 6.76 17.95
N ALA A 479 2.99 7.27 19.07
CA ALA A 479 2.74 8.69 19.27
C ALA A 479 4.04 9.53 19.24
N ASP A 480 5.07 9.12 19.97
CA ASP A 480 6.36 9.82 20.03
C ASP A 480 7.05 9.81 18.66
N GLU A 481 7.02 8.69 17.93
CA GLU A 481 7.50 8.62 16.53
C GLU A 481 6.76 9.61 15.64
N SER A 482 5.43 9.68 15.77
CA SER A 482 4.59 10.54 14.94
C SER A 482 4.87 12.02 15.18
N VAL A 483 4.98 12.42 16.45
CA VAL A 483 5.29 13.79 16.87
C VAL A 483 6.73 14.18 16.51
N SER A 484 7.68 13.25 16.55
CA SER A 484 9.11 13.56 16.33
C SER A 484 9.49 13.62 14.85
N PHE A 485 8.83 12.84 13.98
CA PHE A 485 9.18 12.76 12.56
C PHE A 485 8.13 13.37 11.63
N TYR A 486 6.84 13.11 11.87
CA TYR A 486 5.78 13.46 10.93
C TYR A 486 5.20 14.86 11.16
N ALA A 487 5.05 15.29 12.42
CA ALA A 487 4.60 16.66 12.70
C ALA A 487 5.57 17.75 12.20
N PRO A 488 6.91 17.62 12.38
CA PRO A 488 7.86 18.58 11.78
C PRO A 488 7.81 18.56 10.26
N LEU A 489 7.63 17.40 9.64
CA LEU A 489 7.47 17.29 8.19
C LEU A 489 6.23 18.05 7.69
N ALA A 490 5.09 17.90 8.38
CA ALA A 490 3.88 18.66 8.06
C ALA A 490 4.11 20.18 8.22
N ARG A 491 4.78 20.61 9.29
CA ARG A 491 5.09 22.02 9.58
C ARG A 491 5.92 22.69 8.50
N GLU A 492 7.05 22.08 8.11
CA GLU A 492 7.95 22.67 7.11
C GLU A 492 7.31 22.71 5.71
N LEU A 493 6.28 21.88 5.46
CA LEU A 493 5.46 21.93 4.25
C LEU A 493 4.26 22.87 4.38
N GLY A 494 4.08 23.54 5.53
CA GLY A 494 2.98 24.45 5.82
C GLY A 494 1.62 23.76 6.03
N MET A 495 1.60 22.43 6.21
CA MET A 495 0.38 21.63 6.41
C MET A 495 -0.10 21.69 7.86
N ARG A 496 -0.47 22.89 8.31
CA ARG A 496 -0.78 23.17 9.72
C ARG A 496 -1.88 22.29 10.28
N GLU A 497 -2.92 22.00 9.49
CA GLU A 497 -4.02 21.15 9.95
C GLU A 497 -3.56 19.73 10.33
N ILE A 498 -2.63 19.16 9.55
CA ILE A 498 -2.11 17.81 9.83
C ILE A 498 -1.07 17.85 10.96
N GLU A 499 -0.25 18.90 11.01
CA GLU A 499 0.69 19.12 12.12
C GLU A 499 -0.04 19.18 13.46
N ASP A 500 -1.04 20.05 13.57
CA ASP A 500 -1.81 20.29 14.79
C ASP A 500 -2.52 18.99 15.22
N GLU A 501 -3.10 18.24 14.27
CA GLU A 501 -3.74 16.96 14.55
C GLU A 501 -2.78 15.90 15.10
N ILE A 502 -1.62 15.71 14.46
CA ILE A 502 -0.62 14.72 14.90
C ILE A 502 -0.13 15.07 16.31
N ASN A 503 0.19 16.35 16.56
CA ASN A 503 0.63 16.80 17.87
C ASN A 503 -0.45 16.61 18.94
N ASN A 504 -1.71 16.92 18.62
CA ASN A 504 -2.81 16.81 19.56
C ASN A 504 -3.14 15.34 19.92
N LEU A 505 -3.18 14.44 18.92
CA LEU A 505 -3.39 13.01 19.15
C LEU A 505 -2.21 12.36 19.89
N GLY A 506 -0.98 12.78 19.57
CA GLY A 506 0.21 12.35 20.28
C GLY A 506 0.18 12.77 21.76
N PHE A 507 -0.22 14.02 22.03
CA PHE A 507 -0.36 14.53 23.40
C PHE A 507 -1.45 13.78 24.19
N LYS A 508 -2.62 13.56 23.58
CA LYS A 508 -3.71 12.78 24.17
C LYS A 508 -3.28 11.37 24.56
N THR A 509 -2.45 10.73 23.72
CA THR A 509 -1.93 9.38 23.98
C THR A 509 -0.91 9.36 25.12
N ARG A 510 0.01 10.33 25.15
CA ARG A 510 1.10 10.39 26.13
C ARG A 510 0.60 10.75 27.53
N ALA A 511 -0.31 11.72 27.62
CA ALA A 511 -0.76 12.30 28.89
C ALA A 511 -2.29 12.49 28.92
N PRO A 512 -3.10 11.43 28.85
CA PRO A 512 -4.56 11.52 28.71
C PRO A 512 -5.25 12.31 29.82
N ALA A 513 -4.84 12.12 31.09
CA ALA A 513 -5.43 12.85 32.21
C ALA A 513 -5.14 14.37 32.15
N LEU A 514 -3.92 14.74 31.74
CA LEU A 514 -3.55 16.14 31.57
C LEU A 514 -4.27 16.75 30.35
N TYR A 515 -4.35 16.00 29.25
CA TYR A 515 -5.10 16.39 28.05
C TYR A 515 -6.55 16.71 28.41
N SER A 516 -7.26 15.80 29.08
CA SER A 516 -8.66 16.01 29.48
C SER A 516 -8.82 17.19 30.43
N ARG A 517 -7.85 17.43 31.32
CA ARG A 517 -7.86 18.61 32.19
C ARG A 517 -7.73 19.91 31.40
N ILE A 518 -6.79 19.97 30.44
CA ILE A 518 -6.59 21.16 29.60
C ILE A 518 -7.82 21.39 28.72
N GLU A 519 -8.34 20.35 28.08
CA GLU A 519 -9.54 20.41 27.23
C GLU A 519 -10.77 20.94 27.99
N LYS A 520 -10.97 20.49 29.24
CA LYS A 520 -12.04 21.01 30.10
C LYS A 520 -11.83 22.48 30.45
N LEU A 521 -10.63 22.86 30.89
CA LEU A 521 -10.31 24.25 31.25
C LEU A 521 -10.46 25.20 30.07
N THR A 522 -9.99 24.81 28.88
CA THR A 522 -10.11 25.64 27.68
C THR A 522 -11.55 25.77 27.22
N ALA A 523 -12.37 24.72 27.35
CA ALA A 523 -13.80 24.76 27.06
C ALA A 523 -14.56 25.71 28.03
N GLU A 524 -14.23 25.68 29.32
CA GLU A 524 -14.80 26.58 30.33
C GLU A 524 -14.44 28.04 30.06
N ILE A 525 -13.16 28.33 29.77
CA ILE A 525 -12.68 29.67 29.40
C ILE A 525 -13.36 30.15 28.11
N ALA A 526 -13.46 29.29 27.09
CA ALA A 526 -14.10 29.64 25.83
C ALA A 526 -15.60 29.94 26.00
N ALA A 527 -16.29 29.20 26.88
CA ALA A 527 -17.69 29.45 27.20
C ALA A 527 -17.89 30.80 27.90
N ASP A 528 -17.02 31.16 28.85
CA ASP A 528 -17.05 32.44 29.55
C ASP A 528 -16.73 33.63 28.62
N GLN A 529 -15.78 33.45 27.69
CA GLN A 529 -15.39 34.49 26.72
C GLN A 529 -16.34 34.62 25.52
N ARG A 530 -17.25 33.65 25.31
CA ARG A 530 -18.11 33.60 24.12
C ARG A 530 -18.97 34.87 23.94
N PRO A 531 -19.66 35.40 24.97
CA PRO A 531 -20.47 36.61 24.81
C PRO A 531 -19.64 37.83 24.40
N LEU A 532 -18.46 37.99 25.01
CA LEU A 532 -17.53 39.07 24.68
C LEU A 532 -16.99 38.94 23.26
N THR A 533 -16.63 37.71 22.86
CA THR A 533 -16.10 37.42 21.52
C THR A 533 -17.16 37.64 20.44
N GLU A 534 -18.39 37.18 20.64
CA GLU A 534 -19.52 37.44 19.74
C GLU A 534 -19.83 38.93 19.64
N LYS A 535 -19.72 39.69 20.74
CA LYS A 535 -19.87 41.16 20.73
C LYS A 535 -18.78 41.81 19.88
N ILE A 536 -17.51 41.44 20.07
CA ILE A 536 -16.39 41.98 19.29
C ILE A 536 -16.56 41.65 17.80
N ILE A 537 -16.98 40.42 17.46
CA ILE A 537 -17.26 40.00 16.08
C ILE A 537 -18.32 40.91 15.44
N ARG A 538 -19.47 41.10 16.10
CA ARG A 538 -20.54 42.00 15.59
C ARG A 538 -20.06 43.43 15.42
N THR A 539 -19.23 43.92 16.34
CA THR A 539 -18.63 45.25 16.24
C THR A 539 -17.71 45.34 15.01
N ILE A 540 -16.83 44.36 14.79
CA ILE A 540 -15.96 44.32 13.60
C ILE A 540 -16.79 44.30 12.31
N GLU A 541 -17.83 43.46 12.25
CA GLU A 541 -18.73 43.35 11.09
C GLU A 541 -19.45 44.68 10.81
N ALA A 542 -19.94 45.35 11.85
CA ALA A 542 -20.60 46.64 11.73
C ALA A 542 -19.67 47.75 11.23
N GLU A 543 -18.42 47.81 11.72
CA GLU A 543 -17.45 48.84 11.34
C GLU A 543 -16.91 48.68 9.92
N LEU A 544 -16.77 47.44 9.47
CA LEU A 544 -16.26 47.15 8.13
C LEU A 544 -17.37 47.24 7.06
N GLY A 545 -18.63 46.98 7.42
CA GLY A 545 -19.83 47.13 6.59
C GLY A 545 -20.14 45.92 5.71
N ALA A 546 -21.40 45.80 5.26
CA ALA A 546 -21.89 44.67 4.44
C ALA A 546 -21.20 44.53 3.06
N SER A 547 -20.51 45.58 2.59
CA SER A 547 -19.83 45.60 1.30
C SER A 547 -18.55 44.77 1.24
N LEU A 548 -18.00 44.33 2.39
CA LEU A 548 -16.71 43.63 2.49
C LEU A 548 -16.81 42.11 2.69
N PHE A 549 -18.02 41.51 2.58
CA PHE A 549 -18.33 40.07 2.77
C PHE A 549 -17.45 39.36 3.82
N ILE A 550 -17.78 39.56 5.09
CA ILE A 550 -16.91 39.23 6.22
C ILE A 550 -17.34 37.92 6.88
N ARG A 551 -16.35 37.09 7.22
CA ARG A 551 -16.50 36.05 8.24
C ARG A 551 -15.50 36.30 9.34
N ALA A 552 -15.98 36.55 10.55
CA ALA A 552 -15.15 36.72 11.73
C ALA A 552 -15.23 35.47 12.62
N ASN A 553 -14.14 34.69 12.71
CA ASN A 553 -14.10 33.44 13.48
C ASN A 553 -13.13 33.56 14.67
N PRO A 554 -13.50 33.08 15.87
CA PRO A 554 -12.54 32.92 16.95
C PRO A 554 -11.53 31.83 16.60
N VAL A 555 -10.27 32.04 16.96
CA VAL A 555 -9.21 31.03 16.87
C VAL A 555 -8.94 30.47 18.26
N SER A 556 -9.21 29.18 18.45
CA SER A 556 -8.86 28.45 19.66
C SER A 556 -7.53 27.74 19.48
N LYS A 557 -6.70 27.72 20.53
CA LYS A 557 -5.49 26.88 20.56
C LYS A 557 -5.85 25.41 20.80
N TYR A 558 -5.04 24.52 20.28
CA TYR A 558 -5.13 23.10 20.60
C TYR A 558 -4.53 22.80 21.98
N PRO A 559 -5.04 21.77 22.68
CA PRO A 559 -4.52 21.35 23.99
C PRO A 559 -3.01 21.16 24.08
N TYR A 560 -2.36 20.69 23.00
CA TYR A 560 -0.90 20.50 22.99
C TYR A 560 -0.12 21.82 23.01
N GLU A 561 -0.67 22.93 22.51
CA GLU A 561 0.04 24.22 22.48
C GLU A 561 0.27 24.75 23.90
N TYR A 562 -0.68 24.55 24.82
CA TYR A 562 -0.56 24.90 26.24
C TYR A 562 0.54 24.09 26.97
N MET A 563 0.87 22.90 26.48
CA MET A 563 1.98 22.10 26.99
C MET A 563 3.32 22.80 26.72
N THR A 564 3.47 23.41 25.54
CA THR A 564 4.70 24.09 25.13
C THR A 564 4.90 25.43 25.85
N GLU A 565 3.80 26.09 26.25
CA GLU A 565 3.81 27.39 26.93
C GLU A 565 3.87 27.28 28.47
N GLY A 566 3.64 26.08 29.00
CA GLY A 566 3.69 25.76 30.43
C GLY A 566 2.32 25.89 31.13
N ILE A 567 1.83 24.78 31.70
CA ILE A 567 0.48 24.63 32.29
C ILE A 567 0.13 25.68 33.36
N LYS A 568 1.13 26.29 34.03
CA LYS A 568 0.92 27.34 35.04
C LYS A 568 0.45 28.69 34.45
N ARG A 569 0.46 28.86 33.13
CA ARG A 569 0.10 30.10 32.40
C ARG A 569 -1.16 29.97 31.56
N ILE A 570 -2.05 29.03 31.84
CA ILE A 570 -3.41 29.03 31.26
C ILE A 570 -4.20 30.17 31.92
N THR A 571 -3.80 31.40 31.64
CA THR A 571 -4.49 32.64 32.00
C THR A 571 -5.30 33.11 30.80
N PHE A 572 -6.35 33.92 31.04
CA PHE A 572 -7.17 34.58 30.02
C PHE A 572 -6.35 34.99 28.80
N GLU A 573 -6.43 34.20 27.73
CA GLU A 573 -5.81 34.57 26.47
C GLU A 573 -6.66 35.65 25.81
N LYS A 574 -5.96 36.60 25.20
CA LYS A 574 -6.62 37.61 24.37
C LYS A 574 -7.35 36.95 23.21
N PRO A 575 -8.62 37.30 22.94
CA PRO A 575 -9.35 36.77 21.80
C PRO A 575 -8.58 37.00 20.50
N THR A 576 -8.46 35.94 19.69
CA THR A 576 -7.91 36.03 18.34
C THR A 576 -9.03 35.86 17.33
N ILE A 577 -9.23 36.85 16.46
CA ILE A 577 -10.32 36.87 15.48
C ILE A 577 -9.72 36.90 14.07
N GLN A 578 -10.09 35.94 13.24
CA GLN A 578 -9.78 35.94 11.82
C GLN A 578 -10.83 36.73 11.06
N VAL A 579 -10.42 37.76 10.34
CA VAL A 579 -11.28 38.59 9.48
C VAL A 579 -11.00 38.19 8.04
N ILE A 580 -11.93 37.44 7.46
CA ILE A 580 -11.82 36.98 6.07
C ILE A 580 -12.46 38.01 5.15
N VAL A 581 -11.71 38.52 4.17
CA VAL A 581 -12.15 39.50 3.17
C VAL A 581 -11.82 39.02 1.74
N PRO A 582 -12.52 39.46 0.69
CA PRO A 582 -12.35 38.89 -0.65
C PRO A 582 -10.95 39.03 -1.25
N THR A 583 -10.28 40.17 -1.06
CA THR A 583 -9.00 40.49 -1.72
C THR A 583 -7.89 40.93 -0.75
N PRO A 584 -6.60 40.83 -1.16
CA PRO A 584 -5.50 41.33 -0.34
C PRO A 584 -5.59 42.83 -0.07
N THR A 585 -6.03 43.63 -1.04
CA THR A 585 -6.24 45.08 -0.89
C THR A 585 -7.24 45.38 0.22
N GLU A 586 -8.33 44.62 0.27
CA GLU A 586 -9.34 44.76 1.31
C GLU A 586 -8.83 44.39 2.70
N CYS A 587 -7.79 43.56 2.83
CA CYS A 587 -7.16 43.31 4.12
C CYS A 587 -6.56 44.59 4.71
N TYR A 588 -5.88 45.40 3.87
CA TYR A 588 -5.30 46.67 4.28
C TYR A 588 -6.37 47.74 4.55
N LEU A 589 -7.43 47.78 3.73
CA LEU A 589 -8.57 48.67 3.96
C LEU A 589 -9.28 48.36 5.29
N ALA A 590 -9.49 47.07 5.58
CA ALA A 590 -10.09 46.63 6.83
C ALA A 590 -9.21 46.97 8.03
N LEU A 591 -7.89 46.76 7.93
CA LEU A 591 -6.94 47.19 8.96
C LEU A 591 -7.04 48.70 9.20
N GLY A 592 -7.01 49.51 8.13
CA GLY A 592 -7.08 50.97 8.22
C GLY A 592 -8.37 51.47 8.88
N LYS A 593 -9.53 50.88 8.54
CA LYS A 593 -10.82 51.21 9.18
C LYS A 593 -10.81 50.93 10.68
N ILE A 594 -10.32 49.75 11.09
CA ILE A 594 -10.25 49.39 12.51
C ILE A 594 -9.26 50.30 13.25
N HIS A 595 -8.09 50.56 12.67
CA HIS A 595 -7.05 51.42 13.27
C HIS A 595 -7.48 52.87 13.39
N GLY A 596 -8.34 53.36 12.48
CA GLY A 596 -8.92 54.69 12.57
C GLY A 596 -9.91 54.87 13.72
N ARG A 597 -10.35 53.79 14.37
CA ARG A 597 -11.43 53.82 15.37
C ARG A 597 -11.07 53.21 16.73
N TYR A 598 -10.08 52.32 16.77
CA TYR A 598 -9.66 51.63 17.99
C TYR A 598 -8.18 51.84 18.29
N ASN A 599 -7.86 51.90 19.59
CA ASN A 599 -6.49 52.04 20.04
C ASN A 599 -5.67 50.80 19.67
N CYS A 600 -4.58 51.01 18.94
CA CYS A 600 -3.69 49.95 18.48
C CYS A 600 -2.55 49.73 19.48
N VAL A 601 -2.17 48.47 19.69
CA VAL A 601 -0.97 48.14 20.48
C VAL A 601 0.25 48.52 19.64
N PRO A 602 1.16 49.38 20.14
CA PRO A 602 2.34 49.82 19.39
C PRO A 602 3.20 48.64 18.91
N LYS A 603 3.69 48.71 17.67
CA LYS A 603 4.53 47.67 17.03
C LYS A 603 3.89 46.27 16.94
N SER A 604 2.56 46.16 17.06
CA SER A 604 1.85 44.88 16.95
C SER A 604 1.55 44.44 15.51
N ILE A 605 1.66 45.35 14.55
CA ILE A 605 1.36 45.07 13.13
C ILE A 605 2.44 44.14 12.57
N ARG A 606 2.01 43.02 12.01
CA ARG A 606 2.85 42.11 11.24
C ARG A 606 2.21 41.81 9.89
N ASP A 607 2.84 42.30 8.84
CA ASP A 607 2.39 42.11 7.46
C ASP A 607 3.03 40.86 6.86
N TYR A 608 2.37 39.72 7.07
CA TYR A 608 2.73 38.46 6.43
C TYR A 608 2.07 38.25 5.07
N ILE A 609 1.28 39.22 4.57
CA ILE A 609 0.82 39.21 3.19
C ILE A 609 2.00 39.58 2.28
N SER A 610 2.67 40.68 2.58
CA SER A 610 3.88 41.13 1.87
C SER A 610 5.12 40.29 2.20
N ASN A 611 5.23 39.85 3.46
CA ASN A 611 6.38 39.08 3.97
C ASN A 611 5.92 37.75 4.60
N PRO A 612 5.49 36.77 3.79
CA PRO A 612 4.99 35.49 4.29
C PRO A 612 6.06 34.77 5.12
N MET A 613 5.61 34.01 6.13
CA MET A 613 6.49 33.18 6.95
C MET A 613 7.16 32.07 6.12
N SER A 614 8.21 31.44 6.65
CA SER A 614 8.94 30.34 6.00
C SER A 614 8.05 29.14 5.64
N THR A 615 6.98 28.91 6.41
CA THR A 615 5.95 27.87 6.19
C THR A 615 4.93 28.25 5.12
N GLY A 616 4.99 29.49 4.64
CA GLY A 616 4.09 30.02 3.64
C GLY A 616 2.86 30.75 4.16
N TRP A 617 2.79 30.93 5.47
CA TRP A 617 1.63 31.55 6.10
C TRP A 617 1.48 33.02 5.71
N LYS A 618 0.26 33.39 5.29
CA LYS A 618 -0.14 34.74 4.84
C LYS A 618 -1.30 35.28 5.66
N SER A 619 -1.06 36.39 6.34
CA SER A 619 -2.09 37.21 7.00
C SER A 619 -1.52 38.56 7.40
N LEU A 620 -2.37 39.57 7.47
CA LEU A 620 -2.05 40.83 8.11
C LEU A 620 -2.52 40.76 9.57
N VAL A 621 -1.59 40.80 10.51
CA VAL A 621 -1.88 40.65 11.94
C VAL A 621 -1.75 41.99 12.63
N SER A 622 -2.69 42.31 13.51
CA SER A 622 -2.58 43.48 14.39
C SER A 622 -3.25 43.22 15.73
N GLU A 623 -2.83 43.92 16.77
CA GLU A 623 -3.46 43.85 18.09
C GLU A 623 -4.06 45.21 18.45
N VAL A 624 -5.32 45.22 18.85
CA VAL A 624 -6.13 46.41 19.15
C VAL A 624 -6.86 46.25 20.47
N PHE A 625 -7.27 47.36 21.08
CA PHE A 625 -8.13 47.36 22.26
C PHE A 625 -9.59 47.57 21.85
N MET A 626 -10.43 46.56 22.07
CA MET A 626 -11.87 46.59 21.81
C MET A 626 -12.59 46.09 23.07
N GLU A 627 -13.68 46.74 23.48
CA GLU A 627 -14.45 46.32 24.67
C GLU A 627 -13.56 46.18 25.93
N LYS A 628 -12.62 47.12 26.13
CA LYS A 628 -11.60 47.12 27.21
C LYS A 628 -10.69 45.89 27.24
N THR A 629 -10.70 45.09 26.19
CA THR A 629 -9.93 43.86 26.06
C THR A 629 -8.94 43.99 24.91
N GLN A 630 -7.72 43.48 25.10
CA GLN A 630 -6.78 43.38 23.98
C GLN A 630 -7.24 42.24 23.07
N VAL A 631 -7.35 42.49 21.76
CA VAL A 631 -7.81 41.54 20.74
C VAL A 631 -6.76 41.44 19.66
N ARG A 632 -6.47 40.22 19.20
CA ARG A 632 -5.60 39.98 18.05
C ARG A 632 -6.46 39.76 16.81
N LEU A 633 -6.28 40.58 15.79
CA LEU A 633 -6.96 40.47 14.51
C LEU A 633 -6.02 39.89 13.46
N GLN A 634 -6.51 38.95 12.67
CA GLN A 634 -5.83 38.33 11.54
C GLN A 634 -6.64 38.56 10.27
N PHE A 635 -6.24 39.49 9.43
CA PHE A 635 -6.90 39.77 8.15
C PHE A 635 -6.31 38.88 7.07
N MET A 636 -7.16 38.20 6.30
CA MET A 636 -6.73 37.31 5.21
C MET A 636 -7.85 37.10 4.18
N THR A 637 -7.53 36.48 3.05
CA THR A 637 -8.51 36.10 2.04
C THR A 637 -8.93 34.63 2.17
N PRO A 638 -10.04 34.18 1.55
CA PRO A 638 -10.37 32.75 1.49
C PRO A 638 -9.25 31.89 0.88
N GLU A 639 -8.51 32.45 -0.10
CA GLU A 639 -7.33 31.83 -0.71
C GLU A 639 -6.18 31.68 0.30
N PHE A 640 -5.94 32.72 1.11
CA PHE A 640 -4.93 32.68 2.18
C PHE A 640 -5.33 31.73 3.30
N GLU A 641 -6.59 31.71 3.73
CA GLU A 641 -7.08 30.73 4.71
C GLU A 641 -6.83 29.29 4.23
N ARG A 642 -7.17 29.00 2.97
CA ARG A 642 -6.96 27.69 2.36
C ARG A 642 -5.47 27.31 2.28
N SER A 643 -4.62 28.22 1.81
CA SER A 643 -3.18 27.97 1.69
C SER A 643 -2.48 27.86 3.05
N ASN A 644 -2.91 28.64 4.05
CA ASN A 644 -2.43 28.55 5.43
C ASN A 644 -2.78 27.21 6.10
N ARG A 645 -3.85 26.55 5.65
CA ARG A 645 -4.31 25.27 6.16
C ARG A 645 -3.60 24.08 5.50
N TYR A 646 -3.50 24.12 4.16
CA TYR A 646 -3.01 23.00 3.34
C TYR A 646 -1.55 23.11 2.90
N GLY A 647 -0.91 24.26 3.11
CA GLY A 647 0.50 24.49 2.82
C GLY A 647 0.85 24.39 1.35
N ILE A 648 2.03 23.83 1.07
CA ILE A 648 2.62 23.78 -0.28
C ILE A 648 1.78 23.00 -1.29
N ILE A 649 0.97 22.03 -0.83
CA ILE A 649 0.09 21.22 -1.69
C ILE A 649 -0.95 22.08 -2.40
N ASN A 650 -1.41 23.17 -1.78
CA ASN A 650 -2.36 24.09 -2.40
C ASN A 650 -1.81 24.70 -3.71
N TYR A 651 -0.50 24.94 -3.78
CA TYR A 651 0.14 25.53 -4.97
C TYR A 651 0.46 24.52 -6.07
N MET A 652 0.41 23.21 -5.78
CA MET A 652 0.50 22.17 -6.81
C MET A 652 -0.74 22.16 -7.71
N LYS A 653 -1.91 22.51 -7.16
CA LYS A 653 -3.19 22.54 -7.88
C LYS A 653 -3.21 23.49 -9.07
N GLU A 654 -2.38 24.54 -9.03
CA GLU A 654 -2.33 25.62 -10.03
C GLU A 654 -1.22 25.43 -11.09
N SER A 655 -0.39 24.39 -10.98
CA SER A 655 0.78 24.23 -11.84
C SER A 655 0.46 23.35 -13.05
N ALA A 656 0.55 23.90 -14.26
CA ALA A 656 0.27 23.23 -15.55
C ALA A 656 1.34 22.18 -15.94
N GLY A 657 1.45 21.11 -15.14
CA GLY A 657 2.30 19.95 -15.41
C GLY A 657 3.80 20.13 -15.06
N PRO A 658 4.60 19.05 -15.20
CA PRO A 658 5.99 18.97 -14.73
C PRO A 658 6.96 19.93 -15.42
N GLU A 659 6.62 20.39 -16.63
CA GLU A 659 7.47 21.26 -17.44
C GLU A 659 7.32 22.74 -17.09
N ALA A 660 6.25 23.12 -16.38
CA ALA A 660 6.00 24.48 -15.96
C ALA A 660 7.11 25.00 -15.03
N SER A 661 7.58 26.23 -15.28
CA SER A 661 8.63 26.87 -14.49
C SER A 661 8.29 26.83 -12.99
N ARG A 662 7.04 27.15 -12.62
CA ARG A 662 6.53 27.14 -11.24
C ARG A 662 6.66 25.77 -10.55
N TYR A 663 6.38 24.68 -11.27
CA TYR A 663 6.51 23.31 -10.74
C TYR A 663 7.96 22.98 -10.35
N LYS A 664 8.93 23.36 -11.18
CA LYS A 664 10.36 23.16 -10.90
C LYS A 664 10.83 23.92 -9.65
N TYR A 665 10.28 25.11 -9.39
CA TYR A 665 10.58 25.86 -8.16
C TYR A 665 9.93 25.25 -6.92
N ILE A 666 8.68 24.81 -7.03
CA ILE A 666 8.01 24.06 -5.95
C ILE A 666 8.85 22.83 -5.56
N GLN A 667 9.29 22.04 -6.55
CA GLN A 667 10.14 20.86 -6.33
C GLN A 667 11.48 21.18 -5.64
N ARG A 668 12.10 22.32 -5.97
CA ARG A 668 13.33 22.78 -5.30
C ARG A 668 13.08 23.17 -3.84
N TYR A 669 11.98 23.90 -3.57
CA TYR A 669 11.60 24.26 -2.20
C TYR A 669 11.32 23.02 -1.35
N ILE A 670 10.58 22.06 -1.88
CA ILE A 670 10.32 20.77 -1.22
C ILE A 670 11.62 20.04 -0.93
N SER A 671 12.51 19.93 -1.92
CA SER A 671 13.81 19.27 -1.75
C SER A 671 14.62 19.90 -0.62
N PHE A 672 14.60 21.23 -0.53
CA PHE A 672 15.26 21.99 0.52
C PHE A 672 14.62 21.77 1.89
N CYS A 673 13.28 21.83 2.02
CA CYS A 673 12.57 21.53 3.27
C CYS A 673 12.87 20.10 3.75
N LEU A 674 12.83 19.11 2.85
CA LEU A 674 13.10 17.71 3.19
C LEU A 674 14.57 17.47 3.59
N GLN A 675 15.51 18.21 3.01
CA GLN A 675 16.91 18.18 3.44
C GLN A 675 17.07 18.74 4.85
N LEU A 676 16.45 19.87 5.15
CA LEU A 676 16.51 20.50 6.46
C LEU A 676 15.92 19.59 7.55
N ILE A 677 14.82 18.89 7.25
CA ILE A 677 14.25 17.89 8.17
C ILE A 677 15.22 16.73 8.40
N ARG A 678 15.93 16.25 7.37
CA ARG A 678 16.95 15.21 7.56
C ARG A 678 18.07 15.67 8.47
N GLU A 679 18.52 16.92 8.32
CA GLU A 679 19.55 17.52 9.16
C GLU A 679 19.07 17.67 10.62
N ASP A 680 17.84 18.14 10.82
CA ASP A 680 17.23 18.24 12.16
C ASP A 680 17.06 16.88 12.84
N ILE A 681 16.67 15.85 12.10
CA ILE A 681 16.53 14.49 12.64
C ILE A 681 17.89 13.91 13.03
N LYS A 682 18.92 14.11 12.19
CA LYS A 682 20.29 13.68 12.52
C LYS A 682 20.81 14.39 13.77
N ALA A 683 20.54 15.69 13.89
CA ALA A 683 20.92 16.47 15.07
C ALA A 683 20.13 16.03 16.32
N ASN A 684 18.83 15.78 16.20
CA ASN A 684 17.96 15.39 17.33
C ASN A 684 18.24 13.97 17.85
N ARG A 685 18.69 13.02 17.01
CA ARG A 685 19.12 11.69 17.48
C ARG A 685 20.31 11.76 18.43
N ALA A 686 21.26 12.65 18.17
CA ALA A 686 22.40 12.87 19.07
C ALA A 686 21.94 13.41 20.43
N THR A 687 20.93 14.30 20.44
CA THR A 687 20.36 14.88 21.65
C THR A 687 19.44 13.92 22.42
N GLU A 688 18.68 13.05 21.73
CA GLU A 688 17.82 12.04 22.37
C GLU A 688 18.63 11.00 23.13
N GLU A 689 19.81 10.62 22.62
CA GLU A 689 20.72 9.71 23.31
C GLU A 689 21.29 10.32 24.61
N GLU A 690 21.52 11.64 24.64
CA GLU A 690 21.89 12.40 25.84
C GLU A 690 20.73 12.59 26.82
N ILE A 691 19.51 12.85 26.33
CA ILE A 691 18.31 13.02 27.16
C ILE A 691 17.86 11.69 27.76
N ARG A 692 17.98 10.58 27.03
CA ARG A 692 17.67 9.23 27.50
C ARG A 692 18.63 8.77 28.60
N LYS A 693 19.90 9.20 28.54
CA LYS A 693 20.87 9.03 29.64
C LYS A 693 20.52 9.88 30.88
N LYS A 694 19.98 11.10 30.70
CA LYS A 694 19.59 11.97 31.83
C LYS A 694 18.23 11.66 32.46
N ASN A 695 17.30 11.05 31.71
CA ASN A 695 15.95 10.73 32.20
C ASN A 695 15.86 9.37 32.94
N ALA A 696 16.96 8.62 33.05
CA ALA A 696 17.02 7.39 33.83
C ALA A 696 17.00 7.62 35.36
N GLU A 697 17.06 8.88 35.83
CA GLU A 697 17.18 9.23 37.26
C GLU A 697 15.90 9.82 37.91
N PHE A 698 14.74 9.87 37.23
CA PHE A 698 13.54 10.51 37.82
C PHE A 698 12.39 9.54 38.21
N SER A 699 12.00 9.65 39.49
CA SER A 699 10.94 8.92 40.22
C SER A 699 9.50 9.26 39.76
N PRO A 700 8.49 8.37 39.99
CA PRO A 700 7.11 8.49 39.48
C PRO A 700 6.27 9.66 40.05
N THR A 701 6.82 10.47 40.96
CA THR A 701 6.10 11.56 41.62
C THR A 701 6.89 12.87 41.54
N GLY A 702 6.67 13.71 40.52
CA GLY A 702 7.15 15.11 40.58
C GLY A 702 7.35 15.85 39.26
N SER A 703 6.52 16.88 39.08
CA SER A 703 6.71 18.09 38.24
C SER A 703 6.80 17.98 36.70
N PRO A 704 6.01 18.79 35.94
CA PRO A 704 5.99 18.83 34.48
C PRO A 704 7.17 19.65 33.89
N HIS A 705 8.40 19.43 34.32
CA HIS A 705 9.59 20.17 33.85
C HIS A 705 10.43 19.41 32.81
N GLY A 706 10.03 18.20 32.41
CA GLY A 706 10.80 17.34 31.51
C GLY A 706 10.47 17.44 30.02
N ILE A 707 9.43 18.17 29.60
CA ILE A 707 9.10 18.30 28.17
C ILE A 707 9.69 19.61 27.65
N LYS A 708 10.99 19.58 27.30
CA LYS A 708 11.52 20.58 26.36
C LYS A 708 10.98 20.22 24.98
N PRO A 709 10.29 21.14 24.26
CA PRO A 709 10.01 20.93 22.85
C PRO A 709 11.33 20.67 22.12
N LEU A 710 11.35 19.73 21.17
CA LEU A 710 12.49 19.41 20.28
C LEU A 710 12.87 20.58 19.34
N HIS A 711 12.59 21.82 19.73
CA HIS A 711 12.55 23.00 18.87
C HIS A 711 13.50 24.09 19.36
N LYS A 712 14.80 23.81 19.50
CA LYS A 712 15.84 24.85 19.50
C LYS A 712 17.17 24.31 18.97
N ILE A 713 17.27 24.08 17.66
CA ILE A 713 18.58 24.11 16.99
C ILE A 713 18.54 25.22 15.95
N SER A 714 19.32 26.26 16.23
CA SER A 714 19.39 27.50 15.47
C SER A 714 20.34 27.32 14.28
N ALA A 715 19.86 27.57 13.07
CA ALA A 715 20.72 27.93 11.94
C ALA A 715 20.38 29.37 11.54
N LYS A 716 21.28 30.28 11.89
CA LYS A 716 21.13 31.75 11.91
C LYS A 716 20.71 32.39 10.55
N ASN A 717 20.73 31.64 9.44
CA ASN A 717 20.38 32.10 8.08
C ASN A 717 19.29 31.23 7.39
N ARG A 718 18.67 30.28 8.10
CA ARG A 718 17.67 29.33 7.55
C ARG A 718 16.29 29.95 7.26
N PRO A 719 15.72 30.83 8.10
CA PRO A 719 14.37 31.39 7.88
C PRO A 719 14.32 32.29 6.65
N GLU A 720 15.30 33.17 6.48
CA GLU A 720 15.30 34.19 5.41
C GLU A 720 15.31 33.57 4.01
N ARG A 721 16.10 32.50 3.79
CA ARG A 721 16.16 31.79 2.50
C ARG A 721 14.84 31.05 2.18
N LEU A 722 14.17 30.49 3.19
CA LEU A 722 12.87 29.84 3.04
C LEU A 722 11.77 30.86 2.71
N GLU A 723 11.76 31.99 3.42
CA GLU A 723 10.85 33.11 3.17
C GLU A 723 11.09 33.72 1.79
N GLU A 724 12.34 33.81 1.31
CA GLU A 724 12.66 34.19 -0.06
C GLU A 724 12.08 33.23 -1.11
N ALA A 725 12.32 31.93 -0.93
CA ALA A 725 11.90 30.89 -1.87
C ALA A 725 10.37 30.77 -1.93
N PHE A 726 9.71 30.82 -0.78
CA PHE A 726 8.26 30.77 -0.71
C PHE A 726 7.61 32.01 -1.35
N ARG A 727 8.17 33.21 -1.12
CA ARG A 727 7.70 34.45 -1.77
C ARG A 727 7.59 34.29 -3.28
N TYR A 728 8.57 33.64 -3.91
CA TYR A 728 8.58 33.38 -5.35
C TYR A 728 7.46 32.40 -5.79
N ILE A 729 7.29 31.28 -5.09
CA ILE A 729 6.25 30.26 -5.39
C ILE A 729 4.83 30.83 -5.26
N SER A 730 4.66 31.79 -4.36
CA SER A 730 3.38 32.36 -4.00
C SER A 730 2.90 33.52 -4.91
N ARG A 731 3.70 33.93 -5.89
CA ARG A 731 3.32 34.94 -6.91
C ARG A 731 2.39 34.31 -7.96
N LYS A 732 1.36 35.04 -8.39
CA LYS A 732 0.51 34.63 -9.51
C LYS A 732 1.24 34.82 -10.83
N GLU A 733 1.00 33.94 -11.80
CA GLU A 733 1.45 34.14 -13.18
C GLU A 733 0.58 35.25 -13.80
N ILE A 734 1.21 36.19 -14.50
CA ILE A 734 0.51 37.22 -15.26
C ILE A 734 0.77 37.06 -16.76
N HIS A 735 -0.25 37.30 -17.58
CA HIS A 735 -0.18 37.24 -19.03
C HIS A 735 -0.07 38.66 -19.58
N THR A 736 1.03 38.92 -20.28
CA THR A 736 1.28 40.19 -20.95
C THR A 736 1.39 39.92 -22.45
N THR A 737 1.02 40.85 -23.30
CA THR A 737 1.00 40.66 -24.76
C THR A 737 2.04 41.52 -25.44
N THR A 738 2.64 40.99 -26.49
CA THR A 738 3.39 41.83 -27.44
C THR A 738 2.41 42.52 -28.40
N PRO A 739 2.81 43.62 -29.08
CA PRO A 739 1.96 44.26 -30.09
C PRO A 739 1.59 43.34 -31.27
N ALA A 740 2.35 42.27 -31.50
CA ALA A 740 2.05 41.25 -32.50
C ALA A 740 1.04 40.18 -32.01
N GLY A 741 0.43 40.36 -30.84
CA GLY A 741 -0.57 39.44 -30.27
C GLY A 741 0.02 38.21 -29.57
N LYS A 742 1.34 38.06 -29.49
CA LYS A 742 1.99 36.96 -28.76
C LYS A 742 1.92 37.20 -27.26
N THR A 743 1.28 36.30 -26.52
CA THR A 743 1.26 36.30 -25.06
C THR A 743 2.59 35.82 -24.49
N ILE A 744 3.16 36.59 -23.58
CA ILE A 744 4.33 36.26 -22.76
C ILE A 744 3.86 36.09 -21.32
N LYS A 745 4.21 34.95 -20.74
CA LYS A 745 3.90 34.63 -19.34
C LYS A 745 5.02 35.15 -18.44
N THR A 746 4.68 36.05 -17.53
CA THR A 746 5.59 36.58 -16.50
C THR A 746 4.97 36.38 -15.11
N MET A 747 5.64 36.80 -14.04
CA MET A 747 5.10 36.67 -12.68
C MET A 747 4.59 38.02 -12.20
N GLN A 748 3.55 38.04 -11.38
CA GLN A 748 3.05 39.24 -10.72
C GLN A 748 4.20 39.95 -9.99
N GLY A 749 4.40 41.23 -10.32
CA GLY A 749 5.55 42.03 -9.87
C GLY A 749 6.77 42.01 -10.81
N ALA A 750 6.65 41.43 -12.01
CA ALA A 750 7.63 41.55 -13.08
C ALA A 750 7.67 42.98 -13.65
N THR A 751 8.85 43.43 -14.08
CA THR A 751 9.00 44.75 -14.73
C THR A 751 9.10 44.66 -16.25
N ILE A 752 9.09 45.80 -16.93
CA ILE A 752 9.36 45.91 -18.38
C ILE A 752 10.68 45.20 -18.75
N LEU A 753 11.70 45.30 -17.90
CA LEU A 753 12.98 44.63 -18.12
C LEU A 753 12.87 43.11 -18.01
N ASP A 754 12.11 42.59 -17.03
CA ASP A 754 11.84 41.14 -16.93
C ASP A 754 11.11 40.63 -18.18
N PHE A 755 10.16 41.40 -18.71
CA PHE A 755 9.48 41.09 -19.98
C PHE A 755 10.45 41.12 -21.17
N ALA A 756 11.35 42.11 -21.24
CA ALA A 756 12.36 42.17 -22.29
C ALA A 756 13.27 40.94 -22.31
N PHE A 757 13.73 40.47 -21.13
CA PHE A 757 14.50 39.24 -21.00
C PHE A 757 13.69 37.96 -21.28
N ALA A 758 12.41 37.95 -20.95
CA ALA A 758 11.50 36.83 -21.28
C ALA A 758 11.26 36.72 -22.79
N VAL A 759 11.29 37.84 -23.52
CA VAL A 759 11.21 37.87 -24.99
C VAL A 759 12.54 37.45 -25.63
N SER A 760 13.67 38.03 -25.21
CA SER A 760 15.01 37.65 -25.68
C SER A 760 16.12 38.19 -24.77
N LYS A 761 17.19 37.42 -24.60
CA LYS A 761 18.39 37.85 -23.85
C LYS A 761 19.07 39.08 -24.45
N ASP A 762 19.07 39.23 -25.78
CA ASP A 762 19.68 40.38 -26.44
C ASP A 762 18.83 41.64 -26.24
N LEU A 763 17.50 41.50 -26.36
CA LEU A 763 16.55 42.58 -26.18
C LEU A 763 16.59 43.13 -24.74
N GLY A 764 16.66 42.25 -23.74
CA GLY A 764 16.81 42.65 -22.34
C GLY A 764 18.13 43.39 -22.04
N ARG A 765 19.23 43.04 -22.73
CA ARG A 765 20.53 43.71 -22.55
C ARG A 765 20.58 45.11 -23.16
N LYS A 766 19.78 45.34 -24.20
CA LYS A 766 19.74 46.61 -24.95
C LYS A 766 18.52 47.47 -24.60
N SER A 767 17.68 47.01 -23.68
CA SER A 767 16.43 47.67 -23.33
C SER A 767 16.71 48.93 -22.51
N TYR A 768 16.12 50.05 -22.92
CA TYR A 768 16.15 51.33 -22.19
C TYR A 768 14.80 51.66 -21.52
N GLY A 769 13.76 50.91 -21.85
CA GLY A 769 12.39 51.09 -21.39
C GLY A 769 11.43 50.41 -22.36
N GLY A 770 10.14 50.67 -22.20
CA GLY A 770 9.12 50.12 -23.08
C GLY A 770 7.80 50.87 -22.98
N GLN A 771 6.96 50.72 -23.99
CA GLN A 771 5.59 51.22 -23.94
C GLN A 771 4.68 50.16 -23.35
N ILE A 772 3.89 50.52 -22.33
CA ILE A 772 2.77 49.73 -21.82
C ILE A 772 1.49 50.39 -22.33
N ASN A 773 0.69 49.64 -23.09
CA ASN A 773 -0.58 50.12 -23.67
C ASN A 773 -0.45 51.47 -24.42
N GLY A 774 0.69 51.67 -25.11
CA GLY A 774 0.99 52.86 -25.91
C GLY A 774 1.73 53.98 -25.18
N THR A 775 1.91 53.92 -23.86
CA THR A 775 2.61 54.95 -23.06
C THR A 775 4.00 54.47 -22.65
N PHE A 776 5.04 55.29 -22.83
CA PHE A 776 6.42 54.93 -22.51
C PHE A 776 6.72 54.98 -21.00
N TYR A 777 7.43 53.96 -20.52
CA TYR A 777 7.83 53.78 -19.13
C TYR A 777 9.27 53.25 -19.02
N PRO A 778 9.97 53.57 -17.92
CA PRO A 778 11.31 53.03 -17.64
C PRO A 778 11.27 51.53 -17.27
N ASN A 779 12.42 50.88 -17.39
CA ASN A 779 12.61 49.43 -17.24
C ASN A 779 12.20 48.80 -15.91
N ASP A 780 12.15 49.60 -14.84
CA ASP A 780 11.77 49.20 -13.49
C ASP A 780 10.25 49.25 -13.24
N THR A 781 9.48 49.70 -14.22
CA THR A 781 8.01 49.78 -14.13
C THR A 781 7.38 48.40 -14.10
N LEU A 782 6.47 48.18 -13.15
CA LEU A 782 5.76 46.91 -12.94
C LEU A 782 4.69 46.67 -14.00
N LEU A 783 4.51 45.40 -14.36
CA LEU A 783 3.53 44.93 -15.32
C LEU A 783 2.29 44.35 -14.64
N SER A 784 1.15 44.50 -15.30
CA SER A 784 -0.17 44.00 -14.89
C SER A 784 -0.71 42.95 -15.88
N GLU A 785 -1.71 42.18 -15.46
CA GLU A 785 -2.41 41.23 -16.33
C GLU A 785 -3.02 41.96 -17.53
N GLY A 786 -2.81 41.42 -18.74
CA GLY A 786 -3.35 41.96 -19.99
C GLY A 786 -2.57 43.12 -20.58
N ASP A 787 -1.50 43.59 -19.94
CA ASP A 787 -0.68 44.69 -20.48
C ASP A 787 -0.06 44.32 -21.82
N THR A 788 -0.20 45.22 -22.79
CA THR A 788 0.52 45.13 -24.07
C THR A 788 1.82 45.91 -23.98
N VAL A 789 2.95 45.20 -24.08
CA VAL A 789 4.29 45.76 -23.84
C VAL A 789 5.13 45.75 -25.11
N TYR A 790 5.57 46.93 -25.54
CA TYR A 790 6.54 47.13 -26.62
C TYR A 790 7.88 47.54 -26.03
N ILE A 791 8.94 46.76 -26.27
CA ILE A 791 10.27 47.08 -25.74
C ILE A 791 11.02 48.04 -26.66
N THR A 792 11.53 49.12 -26.08
CA THR A 792 12.41 50.05 -26.77
C THR A 792 13.86 49.71 -26.44
N ALA A 793 14.62 49.28 -27.46
CA ALA A 793 16.04 48.96 -27.35
C ALA A 793 16.91 49.95 -28.14
N LYS A 794 18.13 50.22 -27.67
CA LYS A 794 19.14 51.05 -28.36
C LYS A 794 20.49 50.36 -28.30
N ASP A 795 21.18 50.27 -29.44
CA ASP A 795 22.56 49.78 -29.47
C ASP A 795 23.46 50.80 -28.71
N ASN A 796 24.27 50.31 -27.76
CA ASN A 796 25.11 51.05 -26.81
C ASN A 796 24.43 51.65 -25.57
N ILE A 797 23.20 51.26 -25.24
CA ILE A 797 22.59 51.60 -23.95
C ILE A 797 22.28 50.31 -23.19
N GLU A 798 22.99 50.12 -22.07
CA GLU A 798 22.70 49.06 -21.11
C GLU A 798 21.74 49.57 -20.02
N PRO A 799 20.90 48.70 -19.44
CA PRO A 799 20.12 49.04 -18.25
C PRO A 799 21.03 49.58 -17.14
N THR A 800 20.61 50.65 -16.46
CA THR A 800 21.40 51.26 -15.37
C THR A 800 21.67 50.26 -14.25
N GLU A 801 22.79 50.42 -13.52
CA GLU A 801 23.09 49.56 -12.36
C GLU A 801 21.95 49.54 -11.33
N GLU A 802 21.21 50.64 -11.17
CA GLU A 802 20.05 50.74 -10.29
C GLU A 802 18.86 49.91 -10.81
N CYS A 803 18.61 49.95 -12.12
CA CYS A 803 17.70 49.03 -12.82
C CYS A 803 18.20 47.59 -12.86
N LEU A 804 19.43 47.27 -12.45
CA LEU A 804 19.92 45.90 -12.28
C LEU A 804 19.93 45.48 -10.79
N LYS A 805 19.97 46.46 -9.88
CA LYS A 805 19.95 46.31 -8.41
C LYS A 805 18.55 46.36 -7.80
N ASN A 806 17.53 46.79 -8.55
CA ASN A 806 16.15 46.82 -8.06
C ASN A 806 15.74 45.41 -7.60
N LYS A 807 15.28 45.31 -6.34
CA LYS A 807 15.00 44.04 -5.65
C LYS A 807 13.89 43.20 -6.32
N ASN A 808 13.20 43.76 -7.31
CA ASN A 808 12.22 43.08 -8.14
C ASN A 808 12.82 42.41 -9.39
N LEU A 809 14.04 42.77 -9.82
CA LEU A 809 14.73 41.97 -10.84
C LEU A 809 14.95 40.58 -10.30
N THR A 810 14.36 39.65 -11.01
CA THR A 810 14.48 38.22 -10.82
C THR A 810 15.84 37.78 -10.24
N ARG A 811 15.79 37.12 -9.07
CA ARG A 811 16.81 36.27 -8.44
C ARG A 811 17.32 35.12 -9.34
N LEU A 812 17.34 35.28 -10.66
CA LEU A 812 17.90 34.32 -11.60
C LEU A 812 19.44 34.34 -11.61
N LYS A 813 20.13 35.41 -11.17
CA LYS A 813 21.60 35.41 -11.16
C LYS A 813 22.26 34.70 -9.95
N PRO A 814 21.79 34.82 -8.69
CA PRO A 814 22.48 34.15 -7.58
C PRO A 814 22.14 32.66 -7.42
N LEU A 815 21.02 32.18 -7.97
CA LEU A 815 20.65 30.75 -7.95
C LEU A 815 21.14 29.96 -9.17
N LEU A 816 21.75 30.63 -10.15
CA LEU A 816 22.36 30.01 -11.34
C LEU A 816 23.89 30.16 -11.38
N ASN A 817 24.51 30.85 -10.42
CA ASN A 817 25.96 30.82 -10.28
C ASN A 817 26.39 29.55 -9.53
N LYS A 818 27.07 28.69 -10.30
CA LYS A 818 27.74 27.45 -9.90
C LYS A 818 28.48 27.59 -8.57
N LYS A 819 28.07 26.82 -7.54
CA LYS A 819 28.94 25.92 -6.75
C LYS A 819 28.24 25.15 -5.62
N ASP A 820 27.02 25.49 -5.20
CA ASP A 820 26.40 24.85 -4.01
C ASP A 820 25.11 24.05 -4.27
N THR A 821 24.99 23.39 -5.43
CA THR A 821 23.97 22.34 -5.64
C THR A 821 24.63 21.15 -6.33
N PRO A 822 24.51 19.92 -5.81
CA PRO A 822 25.10 18.75 -6.46
C PRO A 822 24.46 18.57 -7.84
N PRO A 823 25.23 18.18 -8.88
CA PRO A 823 24.70 18.00 -10.22
C PRO A 823 23.68 16.84 -10.26
N LEU A 824 22.59 17.05 -11.02
CA LEU A 824 21.55 16.05 -11.29
C LEU A 824 21.97 14.98 -12.32
N SER A 825 23.24 14.95 -12.71
CA SER A 825 23.84 13.88 -13.50
C SER A 825 25.35 13.86 -13.27
N GLY A 826 25.89 12.72 -12.84
CA GLY A 826 27.33 12.60 -12.62
C GLY A 826 27.75 11.23 -12.12
N LYS A 827 28.39 10.45 -13.00
CA LYS A 827 29.25 9.32 -12.66
C LYS A 827 30.21 9.73 -11.55
N LEU A 828 30.35 8.92 -10.51
CA LEU A 828 31.35 9.12 -9.46
C LEU A 828 32.67 8.47 -9.90
N GLU A 829 33.61 9.28 -10.37
CA GLU A 829 35.04 9.01 -10.27
C GLU A 829 35.49 9.34 -8.84
N TYR A 830 36.27 8.44 -8.23
CA TYR A 830 36.79 8.57 -6.88
C TYR A 830 38.30 8.81 -6.96
N GLN A 831 38.76 9.99 -6.53
CA GLN A 831 40.18 10.24 -6.27
C GLN A 831 40.54 9.71 -4.88
N ARG A 832 41.66 8.96 -4.84
CA ARG A 832 42.26 8.42 -3.62
C ARG A 832 43.14 9.48 -2.96
N GLU A 833 42.99 9.65 -1.65
CA GLU A 833 44.07 10.17 -0.80
C GLU A 833 44.76 8.98 -0.11
N GLU A 834 46.07 8.90 -0.28
CA GLU A 834 46.95 7.97 0.41
C GLU A 834 47.30 8.51 1.80
N GLN A 835 47.10 7.70 2.83
CA GLN A 835 47.85 7.83 4.08
C GLN A 835 48.58 6.52 4.37
N THR A 836 49.90 6.64 4.34
CA THR A 836 50.90 5.65 4.74
C THR A 836 51.03 5.64 6.27
N GLN A 837 50.91 4.48 6.92
CA GLN A 837 51.94 4.00 7.87
C GLN A 837 51.69 2.61 8.51
N SER A 838 52.82 1.88 8.53
CA SER A 838 53.30 0.87 9.49
C SER A 838 52.61 -0.49 9.64
N LYS A 839 53.42 -1.52 9.39
CA LYS A 839 53.19 -2.95 9.60
C LYS A 839 53.32 -3.29 11.09
N GLU A 840 52.26 -3.83 11.68
CA GLU A 840 52.35 -4.74 12.83
C GLU A 840 51.52 -6.01 12.53
N THR A 841 52.15 -7.15 12.73
CA THR A 841 51.59 -8.50 12.61
C THR A 841 50.58 -8.74 13.73
N VAL A 842 49.32 -8.33 13.51
CA VAL A 842 48.21 -8.57 14.44
C VAL A 842 47.63 -9.97 14.21
N SER A 843 47.50 -10.75 15.28
CA SER A 843 46.92 -12.11 15.26
C SER A 843 45.48 -12.15 14.74
N LEU A 844 45.04 -13.29 14.21
CA LEU A 844 43.70 -13.53 13.66
C LEU A 844 42.58 -13.10 14.62
N LEU A 845 42.76 -13.38 15.92
CA LEU A 845 41.87 -12.96 17.02
C LEU A 845 41.86 -11.44 17.23
N GLY A 846 43.00 -10.76 17.01
CA GLY A 846 43.12 -9.32 17.13
C GLY A 846 42.41 -8.54 16.02
N ARG A 847 42.39 -9.06 14.78
CA ARG A 847 41.62 -8.46 13.66
C ARG A 847 40.12 -8.71 13.79
N LEU A 848 39.70 -9.91 14.20
CA LEU A 848 38.30 -10.18 14.53
C LEU A 848 37.84 -9.23 15.65
N LYS A 849 38.53 -9.16 16.79
CA LYS A 849 38.19 -8.24 17.89
C LYS A 849 38.19 -6.76 17.50
N LYS A 850 39.09 -6.31 16.61
CA LYS A 850 39.18 -4.88 16.22
C LYS A 850 38.05 -4.48 15.27
N ASN A 851 37.62 -5.38 14.38
CA ASN A 851 36.52 -5.14 13.43
C ASN A 851 35.13 -5.50 14.00
N ILE A 852 35.07 -6.33 15.05
CA ILE A 852 33.84 -6.76 15.75
C ILE A 852 33.59 -5.94 17.04
N LYS A 853 34.51 -5.08 17.50
CA LYS A 853 34.33 -4.28 18.73
C LYS A 853 33.10 -3.32 18.74
N GLY A 854 32.48 -3.09 17.58
CA GLY A 854 31.18 -2.39 17.44
C GLY A 854 29.98 -3.30 17.10
N PHE A 855 30.21 -4.61 17.02
CA PHE A 855 29.25 -5.64 16.64
C PHE A 855 28.67 -6.29 17.91
N ASN A 856 27.35 -6.17 18.08
CA ASN A 856 26.51 -6.95 19.02
C ASN A 856 26.61 -6.75 20.54
N ARG A 857 26.90 -5.53 21.03
CA ARG A 857 26.45 -5.17 22.39
C ARG A 857 24.94 -4.94 22.49
N SER A 858 24.29 -4.51 21.41
CA SER A 858 22.86 -4.17 21.40
C SER A 858 21.93 -5.33 21.78
N MET A 859 22.27 -6.58 21.45
CA MET A 859 21.45 -7.74 21.76
C MET A 859 21.55 -8.11 23.24
N LEU A 860 22.78 -8.23 23.74
CA LEU A 860 23.04 -8.50 25.15
C LEU A 860 22.52 -7.37 26.04
N ASP A 861 22.77 -6.12 25.67
CA ASP A 861 22.25 -4.95 26.38
C ASP A 861 20.73 -4.91 26.33
N GLY A 862 20.11 -5.27 25.21
CA GLY A 862 18.65 -5.41 25.09
C GLY A 862 18.10 -6.44 26.08
N ILE A 863 18.69 -7.65 26.10
CA ILE A 863 18.28 -8.74 27.01
C ILE A 863 18.51 -8.34 28.47
N LYS A 864 19.66 -7.74 28.80
CA LYS A 864 19.94 -7.18 30.14
C LYS A 864 18.93 -6.11 30.53
N ASN A 865 18.59 -5.21 29.61
CA ASN A 865 17.60 -4.14 29.81
C ASN A 865 16.19 -4.67 30.05
N ALA A 866 15.79 -5.74 29.34
CA ALA A 866 14.51 -6.43 29.59
C ALA A 866 14.43 -6.94 31.04
N MET A 867 15.58 -7.32 31.61
CA MET A 867 15.73 -7.85 32.96
C MET A 867 16.12 -6.80 34.03
N LEU A 868 16.23 -5.50 33.71
CA LEU A 868 16.65 -4.47 34.68
C LEU A 868 15.63 -4.26 35.84
N GLY A 869 16.15 -3.89 37.02
CA GLY A 869 15.37 -3.59 38.23
C GLY A 869 14.96 -4.81 39.06
N ASN A 870 14.04 -4.65 40.01
CA ASN A 870 13.51 -5.73 40.87
C ASN A 870 12.38 -6.55 40.21
N ARG A 871 12.29 -6.57 38.87
CA ARG A 871 11.30 -7.38 38.14
C ARG A 871 11.53 -8.87 38.39
N GLU A 872 10.47 -9.59 38.77
CA GLU A 872 10.45 -11.05 38.86
C GLU A 872 10.54 -11.67 37.45
N LEU A 873 11.14 -12.87 37.35
CA LEU A 873 11.26 -13.62 36.09
C LEU A 873 9.91 -14.25 35.74
N ASP A 874 8.97 -13.41 35.31
CA ASP A 874 7.61 -13.77 34.90
C ASP A 874 7.45 -13.79 33.36
N GLU A 875 6.25 -14.16 32.89
CA GLU A 875 5.93 -14.20 31.46
C GLU A 875 6.17 -12.84 30.76
N SER A 876 6.01 -11.71 31.46
CA SER A 876 6.24 -10.39 30.84
C SER A 876 7.71 -10.11 30.56
N VAL A 877 8.62 -10.62 31.39
CA VAL A 877 10.07 -10.53 31.14
C VAL A 877 10.46 -11.44 29.98
N LEU A 878 9.85 -12.62 29.86
CA LEU A 878 10.07 -13.52 28.72
C LEU A 878 9.60 -12.90 27.40
N ASP A 879 8.45 -12.22 27.40
CA ASP A 879 7.96 -11.45 26.25
C ASP A 879 8.91 -10.30 25.87
N ASP A 880 9.42 -9.55 26.85
CA ASP A 880 10.40 -8.48 26.61
C ASP A 880 11.70 -9.07 26.03
N ILE A 881 12.17 -10.25 26.50
CA ILE A 881 13.33 -10.96 25.92
C ILE A 881 13.03 -11.43 24.50
N GLU A 882 11.85 -11.98 24.22
CA GLU A 882 11.43 -12.37 22.86
C GLU A 882 11.49 -11.19 21.91
N GLU A 883 11.00 -10.01 22.32
CA GLU A 883 11.07 -8.77 21.53
C GLU A 883 12.53 -8.41 21.20
N GLN A 884 13.47 -8.56 22.15
CA GLN A 884 14.89 -8.30 21.90
C GLN A 884 15.53 -9.29 20.93
N LEU A 885 15.18 -10.58 21.04
CA LEU A 885 15.65 -11.61 20.11
C LEU A 885 15.16 -11.32 18.68
N LEU A 886 13.92 -10.86 18.54
CA LEU A 886 13.34 -10.46 17.25
C LEU A 886 13.98 -9.19 16.69
N ILE A 887 14.27 -8.18 17.52
CA ILE A 887 14.96 -6.94 17.12
C ILE A 887 16.35 -7.24 16.57
N ALA A 888 17.02 -8.27 17.11
CA ALA A 888 18.32 -8.76 16.68
C ALA A 888 18.28 -9.64 15.41
N ASP A 889 17.13 -9.74 14.74
CA ASP A 889 16.93 -10.50 13.50
C ASP A 889 17.09 -12.03 13.64
N ILE A 890 16.85 -12.64 14.82
CA ILE A 890 16.88 -14.11 15.00
C ILE A 890 15.77 -14.86 14.26
N GLY A 891 14.65 -14.18 13.97
CA GLY A 891 13.47 -14.80 13.37
C GLY A 891 12.54 -15.45 14.39
N VAL A 892 11.25 -15.52 14.02
CA VAL A 892 10.16 -15.85 14.95
C VAL A 892 10.25 -17.28 15.48
N HIS A 893 10.57 -18.25 14.62
CA HIS A 893 10.64 -19.65 15.03
C HIS A 893 11.75 -19.88 16.07
N THR A 894 12.95 -19.38 15.78
CA THR A 894 14.10 -19.52 16.66
C THR A 894 13.94 -18.73 17.96
N ALA A 895 13.38 -17.52 17.91
CA ALA A 895 13.08 -16.75 19.13
C ALA A 895 12.11 -17.50 20.06
N ARG A 896 11.00 -18.03 19.53
CA ARG A 896 10.04 -18.83 20.31
C ARG A 896 10.65 -20.09 20.89
N GLN A 897 11.50 -20.77 20.13
CA GLN A 897 12.20 -21.96 20.64
C GLN A 897 13.10 -21.61 21.83
N VAL A 898 13.85 -20.51 21.73
CA VAL A 898 14.72 -20.03 22.82
C VAL A 898 13.88 -19.70 24.05
N ILE A 899 12.79 -18.96 23.90
CA ILE A 899 11.89 -18.61 25.01
C ILE A 899 11.23 -19.83 25.64
N SER A 900 10.77 -20.79 24.83
CA SER A 900 10.17 -22.03 25.33
C SER A 900 11.14 -22.85 26.18
N ILE A 901 12.42 -22.92 25.78
CA ILE A 901 13.47 -23.59 26.57
C ILE A 901 13.72 -22.83 27.88
N VAL A 902 13.83 -21.50 27.82
CA VAL A 902 14.02 -20.67 29.03
C VAL A 902 12.83 -20.82 29.98
N GLN A 903 11.60 -20.78 29.49
CA GLN A 903 10.37 -20.97 30.28
C GLN A 903 10.31 -22.36 30.93
N THR A 904 10.71 -23.39 30.19
CA THR A 904 10.76 -24.77 30.69
C THR A 904 11.76 -24.90 31.85
N GLU A 905 12.95 -24.31 31.73
CA GLU A 905 13.97 -24.37 32.77
C GLU A 905 13.65 -23.47 33.98
N LEU A 906 12.94 -22.35 33.76
CA LEU A 906 12.35 -21.56 34.85
C LEU A 906 11.31 -22.38 35.64
N THR A 907 10.44 -23.12 34.95
CA THR A 907 9.38 -23.94 35.58
C THR A 907 9.96 -25.10 36.39
N LYS A 908 11.09 -25.68 35.95
CA LYS A 908 11.82 -26.73 36.67
C LYS A 908 12.64 -26.21 37.85
N GLY A 909 12.77 -24.88 38.00
CA GLY A 909 13.57 -24.26 39.06
C GLY A 909 15.08 -24.39 38.88
N SER A 910 15.56 -24.77 37.68
CA SER A 910 16.99 -24.83 37.33
C SER A 910 17.57 -23.45 36.97
N VAL A 911 16.72 -22.48 36.67
CA VAL A 911 17.06 -21.07 36.44
C VAL A 911 16.36 -20.24 37.52
N LYS A 912 17.13 -19.54 38.38
CA LYS A 912 16.56 -18.77 39.50
C LYS A 912 16.97 -17.29 39.46
N HIS A 913 18.13 -17.00 38.89
CA HIS A 913 18.70 -15.67 38.82
C HIS A 913 18.77 -15.18 37.37
N LYS A 914 18.86 -13.86 37.18
CA LYS A 914 18.86 -13.22 35.86
C LYS A 914 20.10 -13.62 35.05
N GLU A 915 21.20 -13.85 35.74
CA GLU A 915 22.47 -14.34 35.18
C GLU A 915 22.34 -15.78 34.64
N ASP A 916 21.45 -16.59 35.21
CA ASP A 916 21.18 -17.95 34.73
C ASP A 916 20.49 -17.95 33.37
N VAL A 917 19.61 -16.97 33.12
CA VAL A 917 18.91 -16.79 31.84
C VAL A 917 19.91 -16.44 30.73
N ILE A 918 20.85 -15.53 30.98
CA ILE A 918 21.89 -15.15 30.00
C ILE A 918 22.80 -16.34 29.69
N ARG A 919 23.23 -17.09 30.72
CA ARG A 919 24.03 -18.31 30.54
C ARG A 919 23.29 -19.36 29.72
N LEU A 920 21.99 -19.54 29.95
CA LEU A 920 21.16 -20.48 29.21
C LEU A 920 21.00 -20.07 27.74
N ILE A 921 20.72 -18.79 27.45
CA ILE A 921 20.61 -18.30 26.07
C ILE A 921 21.94 -18.46 25.32
N ARG A 922 23.07 -18.13 25.98
CA ARG A 922 24.41 -18.34 25.40
C ARG A 922 24.65 -19.80 25.05
N LYS A 923 24.28 -20.72 25.94
CA LYS A 923 24.36 -22.17 25.70
C LYS A 923 23.49 -22.59 24.51
N ILE A 924 22.22 -22.15 24.45
CA ILE A 924 21.31 -22.47 23.34
C ILE A 924 21.88 -22.01 22.00
N PHE A 925 22.43 -20.80 21.93
CA PHE A 925 23.03 -20.30 20.68
C PHE A 925 24.29 -21.08 20.31
N HIS A 926 25.15 -21.38 21.28
CA HIS A 926 26.30 -22.24 21.03
C HIS A 926 25.87 -23.62 20.49
N ASP A 927 24.85 -24.23 21.08
CA ASP A 927 24.34 -25.54 20.66
C ASP A 927 23.70 -25.50 19.26
N ILE A 928 23.01 -24.41 18.91
CA ILE A 928 22.49 -24.19 17.56
C ILE A 928 23.64 -24.04 16.56
N MET A 929 24.64 -23.23 16.89
CA MET A 929 25.72 -22.87 15.96
C MET A 929 26.79 -23.96 15.83
N SER A 930 27.04 -24.75 16.87
CA SER A 930 28.02 -25.85 16.86
C SER A 930 27.61 -27.01 15.95
N GLN A 931 26.33 -27.11 15.57
CA GLN A 931 25.84 -28.04 14.54
C GLN A 931 26.46 -27.76 13.15
N SER A 932 27.09 -26.59 12.95
CA SER A 932 27.58 -26.11 11.65
C SER A 932 29.10 -26.30 11.41
N ALA A 933 29.83 -27.02 12.27
CA ALA A 933 31.29 -26.87 12.39
C ALA A 933 32.15 -27.57 11.31
N LYS A 934 31.60 -28.45 10.46
CA LYS A 934 32.42 -29.25 9.54
C LYS A 934 32.78 -28.44 8.29
N GLN A 935 34.05 -28.09 8.12
CA GLN A 935 34.56 -27.42 6.92
C GLN A 935 34.51 -28.35 5.69
N PRO A 936 34.33 -27.80 4.48
CA PRO A 936 34.32 -28.57 3.24
C PRO A 936 35.71 -29.12 2.92
N ASP A 937 35.77 -30.36 2.45
CA ASP A 937 37.00 -30.98 1.94
C ASP A 937 37.16 -30.68 0.44
N TRP A 938 38.03 -29.72 0.14
CA TRP A 938 38.39 -29.31 -1.23
C TRP A 938 39.36 -30.27 -1.94
N SER A 939 39.74 -31.37 -1.28
CA SER A 939 40.70 -32.36 -1.79
C SER A 939 40.06 -33.72 -2.07
N ALA A 940 38.81 -33.92 -1.69
CA ALA A 940 38.12 -35.20 -1.78
C ALA A 940 38.04 -35.74 -3.23
N GLN A 941 37.91 -34.84 -4.21
CA GLN A 941 37.80 -35.18 -5.64
C GLN A 941 38.44 -34.09 -6.50
N LYS A 942 38.94 -34.45 -7.70
CA LYS A 942 39.55 -33.51 -8.64
C LYS A 942 38.88 -33.57 -10.02
N PRO A 943 38.32 -32.46 -10.54
CA PRO A 943 38.10 -31.19 -9.84
C PRO A 943 36.93 -31.28 -8.84
N THR A 944 37.07 -30.67 -7.67
CA THR A 944 35.93 -30.37 -6.80
C THR A 944 35.14 -29.21 -7.42
N VAL A 945 33.97 -29.51 -7.98
CA VAL A 945 33.03 -28.53 -8.56
C VAL A 945 32.17 -27.87 -7.47
N VAL A 946 32.19 -26.55 -7.41
CA VAL A 946 31.49 -25.68 -6.47
C VAL A 946 30.57 -24.73 -7.23
N MET A 947 29.31 -24.63 -6.81
CA MET A 947 28.33 -23.71 -7.40
C MET A 947 27.96 -22.61 -6.40
N ALA A 948 28.29 -21.36 -6.70
CA ALA A 948 28.00 -20.22 -5.84
C ALA A 948 26.66 -19.58 -6.24
N ILE A 949 25.63 -19.75 -5.40
CA ILE A 949 24.27 -19.26 -5.64
C ILE A 949 23.88 -18.15 -4.66
N GLY A 950 22.79 -17.45 -4.94
CA GLY A 950 22.29 -16.34 -4.13
C GLY A 950 21.84 -15.13 -4.95
N VAL A 951 21.31 -14.10 -4.30
CA VAL A 951 20.66 -12.97 -4.98
C VAL A 951 21.65 -11.93 -5.50
N ASN A 952 21.18 -11.03 -6.37
CA ASN A 952 21.97 -9.89 -6.84
C ASN A 952 22.36 -8.99 -5.66
N GLY A 953 23.64 -8.61 -5.60
CA GLY A 953 24.16 -7.76 -4.52
C GLY A 953 24.53 -8.49 -3.22
N ALA A 954 24.27 -9.80 -3.12
CA ALA A 954 24.60 -10.61 -1.94
C ALA A 954 26.10 -10.90 -1.75
N GLY A 955 26.96 -10.45 -2.67
CA GLY A 955 28.41 -10.64 -2.58
C GLY A 955 28.95 -11.94 -3.19
N LYS A 956 28.21 -12.62 -4.09
CA LYS A 956 28.63 -13.87 -4.77
C LYS A 956 29.97 -13.76 -5.49
N THR A 957 30.05 -12.89 -6.50
CA THR A 957 31.26 -12.67 -7.32
C THR A 957 32.48 -12.34 -6.46
N THR A 958 32.30 -11.51 -5.42
CA THR A 958 33.34 -11.20 -4.43
C THR A 958 33.74 -12.43 -3.61
N SER A 959 32.77 -13.24 -3.16
CA SER A 959 33.03 -14.44 -2.37
C SER A 959 33.72 -15.53 -3.18
N VAL A 960 33.36 -15.68 -4.46
CA VAL A 960 34.04 -16.57 -5.42
C VAL A 960 35.51 -16.17 -5.56
N GLY A 961 35.81 -14.88 -5.76
CA GLY A 961 37.18 -14.38 -5.84
C GLY A 961 38.00 -14.60 -4.55
N LYS A 962 37.39 -14.33 -3.40
CA LYS A 962 38.03 -14.55 -2.08
C LYS A 962 38.29 -16.02 -1.78
N LEU A 963 37.33 -16.91 -2.09
CA LEU A 963 37.50 -18.35 -1.96
C LEU A 963 38.60 -18.87 -2.90
N ALA A 964 38.63 -18.41 -4.16
CA ALA A 964 39.68 -18.77 -5.10
C ALA A 964 41.07 -18.36 -4.61
N PHE A 965 41.23 -17.13 -4.09
CA PHE A 965 42.49 -16.65 -3.53
C PHE A 965 42.96 -17.51 -2.35
N LYS A 966 42.04 -17.88 -1.46
CA LYS A 966 42.35 -18.76 -0.34
C LYS A 966 42.84 -20.14 -0.80
N LEU A 967 42.12 -20.78 -1.72
CA LEU A 967 42.49 -22.09 -2.26
C LEU A 967 43.82 -22.05 -3.03
N LYS A 968 44.08 -20.97 -3.79
CA LYS A 968 45.38 -20.73 -4.43
C LYS A 968 46.52 -20.61 -3.41
N LYS A 969 46.29 -19.92 -2.28
CA LYS A 969 47.25 -19.81 -1.18
C LYS A 969 47.52 -21.17 -0.49
N GLU A 970 46.54 -22.07 -0.51
CA GLU A 970 46.65 -23.46 -0.07
C GLU A 970 47.29 -24.37 -1.14
N GLY A 971 47.77 -23.81 -2.26
CA GLY A 971 48.48 -24.53 -3.31
C GLY A 971 47.60 -25.22 -4.35
N LYS A 972 46.28 -25.00 -4.33
CA LYS A 972 45.33 -25.60 -5.28
C LYS A 972 45.36 -24.91 -6.63
N LYS A 973 45.18 -25.67 -7.71
CA LYS A 973 44.92 -25.16 -9.06
C LYS A 973 43.41 -24.90 -9.23
N VAL A 974 43.02 -23.63 -9.37
CA VAL A 974 41.61 -23.17 -9.33
C VAL A 974 41.18 -22.61 -10.68
N LEU A 975 40.02 -23.08 -11.17
CA LEU A 975 39.30 -22.52 -12.33
C LEU A 975 38.01 -21.84 -11.87
N ILE A 976 37.73 -20.64 -12.37
CA ILE A 976 36.49 -19.90 -12.15
C ILE A 976 35.67 -19.87 -13.43
N ALA A 977 34.38 -20.20 -13.38
CA ALA A 977 33.47 -20.12 -14.52
C ALA A 977 32.46 -18.97 -14.37
N ALA A 978 32.47 -18.03 -15.31
CA ALA A 978 31.57 -16.88 -15.32
C ALA A 978 30.19 -17.26 -15.91
N CYS A 979 29.32 -17.82 -15.07
CA CYS A 979 28.01 -18.32 -15.50
C CYS A 979 26.91 -17.25 -15.49
N ASP A 980 27.13 -16.04 -14.94
CA ASP A 980 26.24 -14.87 -15.13
C ASP A 980 26.43 -14.25 -16.53
N THR A 981 26.11 -15.01 -17.58
CA THR A 981 26.37 -14.65 -18.97
C THR A 981 25.51 -13.49 -19.48
N PHE A 982 24.41 -13.16 -18.79
CA PHE A 982 23.52 -12.06 -19.16
C PHE A 982 23.99 -10.70 -18.65
N ARG A 983 24.98 -10.65 -17.74
CA ARG A 983 25.50 -9.41 -17.18
C ARG A 983 26.98 -9.28 -17.56
N ALA A 984 27.25 -8.61 -18.68
CA ALA A 984 28.61 -8.35 -19.14
C ALA A 984 29.52 -7.76 -18.04
N ALA A 985 29.01 -6.78 -17.27
CA ALA A 985 29.72 -6.20 -16.14
C ALA A 985 30.03 -7.20 -14.99
N ALA A 986 29.25 -8.27 -14.82
CA ALA A 986 29.54 -9.30 -13.82
C ALA A 986 30.71 -10.19 -14.26
N THR A 987 30.77 -10.55 -15.54
CA THR A 987 31.91 -11.27 -16.13
C THR A 987 33.20 -10.44 -16.04
N GLU A 988 33.13 -9.15 -16.37
CA GLU A 988 34.28 -8.23 -16.23
C GLU A 988 34.74 -8.10 -14.76
N GLN A 989 33.79 -7.95 -13.83
CA GLN A 989 34.09 -7.90 -12.41
C GLN A 989 34.74 -9.20 -11.91
N LEU A 990 34.25 -10.37 -12.36
CA LEU A 990 34.79 -11.66 -11.99
C LEU A 990 36.19 -11.88 -12.56
N ALA A 991 36.47 -11.39 -13.77
CA ALA A 991 37.81 -11.44 -14.37
C ALA A 991 38.85 -10.68 -13.53
N VAL A 992 38.48 -9.50 -13.00
CA VAL A 992 39.34 -8.73 -12.08
C VAL A 992 39.61 -9.52 -10.79
N TRP A 993 38.61 -10.24 -10.26
CA TRP A 993 38.79 -11.10 -9.09
C TRP A 993 39.65 -12.33 -9.39
N ALA A 994 39.49 -12.95 -10.55
CA ALA A 994 40.30 -14.08 -11.00
C ALA A 994 41.78 -13.67 -11.08
N GLU A 995 42.08 -12.54 -11.72
CA GLU A 995 43.41 -11.95 -11.81
C GLU A 995 44.00 -11.68 -10.42
N ARG A 996 43.26 -10.99 -9.54
CA ARG A 996 43.70 -10.71 -8.16
C ARG A 996 43.94 -11.97 -7.33
N SER A 997 43.17 -13.03 -7.58
CA SER A 997 43.30 -14.31 -6.89
C SER A 997 44.41 -15.19 -7.45
N GLY A 998 44.89 -14.93 -8.67
CA GLY A 998 45.77 -15.81 -9.43
C GLY A 998 45.10 -17.09 -9.92
N ALA A 999 43.77 -17.10 -10.04
CA ALA A 999 42.99 -18.24 -10.56
C ALA A 999 42.70 -18.07 -12.06
N ASP A 1000 42.62 -19.19 -12.77
CA ASP A 1000 42.25 -19.17 -14.18
C ASP A 1000 40.74 -18.92 -14.32
N ILE A 1001 40.31 -18.27 -15.40
CA ILE A 1001 38.90 -17.98 -15.66
C ILE A 1001 38.45 -18.58 -17.00
N TYR A 1002 37.20 -19.06 -17.03
CA TYR A 1002 36.50 -19.52 -18.21
C TYR A 1002 35.27 -18.62 -18.45
N THR A 1003 35.20 -18.02 -19.64
CA THR A 1003 34.14 -17.07 -20.03
C THR A 1003 33.63 -17.35 -21.44
N LYS A 1004 32.41 -16.89 -21.73
CA LYS A 1004 31.82 -16.85 -23.09
C LYS A 1004 31.25 -15.46 -23.38
N PRO A 1005 30.96 -15.12 -24.65
CA PRO A 1005 30.27 -13.88 -24.99
C PRO A 1005 28.95 -13.70 -24.24
N SER A 1006 28.57 -12.44 -24.00
CA SER A 1006 27.32 -12.08 -23.33
C SER A 1006 26.11 -12.71 -24.02
N GLY A 1007 25.20 -13.30 -23.23
CA GLY A 1007 24.00 -13.99 -23.72
C GLY A 1007 24.16 -15.49 -24.04
N ALA A 1008 25.36 -16.07 -23.84
CA ALA A 1008 25.55 -17.53 -23.93
C ALA A 1008 24.74 -18.28 -22.86
N ASP A 1009 24.38 -19.55 -23.08
CA ASP A 1009 23.68 -20.37 -22.08
C ASP A 1009 24.59 -20.64 -20.85
N PRO A 1010 24.21 -20.20 -19.63
CA PRO A 1010 24.95 -20.44 -18.39
C PRO A 1010 25.27 -21.92 -18.14
N SER A 1011 24.35 -22.82 -18.53
CA SER A 1011 24.57 -24.26 -18.40
C SER A 1011 25.67 -24.76 -19.34
N ALA A 1012 25.79 -24.18 -20.54
CA ALA A 1012 26.87 -24.52 -21.46
C ALA A 1012 28.23 -24.05 -20.93
N VAL A 1013 28.28 -22.85 -20.33
CA VAL A 1013 29.50 -22.33 -19.69
C VAL A 1013 29.95 -23.25 -18.55
N ALA A 1014 29.03 -23.66 -17.68
CA ALA A 1014 29.35 -24.56 -16.57
C ALA A 1014 29.80 -25.95 -17.03
N PHE A 1015 29.15 -26.50 -18.07
CA PHE A 1015 29.51 -27.79 -18.65
C PHE A 1015 30.92 -27.79 -19.25
N GLU A 1016 31.23 -26.82 -20.11
CA GLU A 1016 32.53 -26.73 -20.79
C GLU A 1016 33.66 -26.34 -19.84
N ALA A 1017 33.38 -25.52 -18.81
CA ALA A 1017 34.32 -25.27 -17.73
C ALA A 1017 34.63 -26.54 -16.93
N ALA A 1018 33.65 -27.41 -16.69
CA ALA A 1018 33.86 -28.70 -16.05
C ALA A 1018 34.71 -29.64 -16.92
N GLU A 1019 34.47 -29.71 -18.24
CA GLU A 1019 35.33 -30.47 -19.16
C GLU A 1019 36.76 -29.96 -19.16
N LYS A 1020 36.94 -28.64 -19.23
CA LYS A 1020 38.26 -28.00 -19.15
C LYS A 1020 38.96 -28.33 -17.83
N ALA A 1021 38.24 -28.23 -16.71
CA ALA A 1021 38.76 -28.51 -15.38
C ALA A 1021 39.29 -29.94 -15.26
N VAL A 1022 38.54 -30.92 -15.79
CA VAL A 1022 38.96 -32.34 -15.82
C VAL A 1022 40.17 -32.53 -16.76
N ARG A 1023 40.09 -32.03 -18.00
CA ARG A 1023 41.12 -32.21 -19.03
C ARG A 1023 42.47 -31.62 -18.64
N GLU A 1024 42.48 -30.47 -17.98
CA GLU A 1024 43.70 -29.73 -17.62
C GLU A 1024 44.12 -29.97 -16.15
N GLY A 1025 43.45 -30.89 -15.45
CA GLY A 1025 43.81 -31.32 -14.10
C GLY A 1025 43.71 -30.22 -13.04
N TYR A 1026 42.62 -29.44 -13.04
CA TYR A 1026 42.34 -28.48 -11.97
C TYR A 1026 41.89 -29.19 -10.69
N ASP A 1027 42.26 -28.63 -9.53
CA ASP A 1027 41.85 -29.15 -8.23
C ASP A 1027 40.42 -28.72 -7.88
N VAL A 1028 40.05 -27.46 -8.20
CA VAL A 1028 38.74 -26.88 -7.85
C VAL A 1028 38.18 -26.07 -9.02
N LEU A 1029 36.90 -26.26 -9.33
CA LEU A 1029 36.12 -25.43 -10.25
C LEU A 1029 35.05 -24.67 -9.46
N ILE A 1030 35.02 -23.33 -9.56
CA ILE A 1030 34.01 -22.50 -8.91
C ILE A 1030 33.14 -21.80 -9.97
N CYS A 1031 31.84 -22.09 -9.99
CA CYS A 1031 30.87 -21.48 -10.89
C CYS A 1031 30.16 -20.29 -10.22
N ASP A 1032 30.37 -19.08 -10.73
CA ASP A 1032 29.63 -17.86 -10.30
C ASP A 1032 28.31 -17.76 -11.08
N THR A 1033 27.18 -17.96 -10.41
CA THR A 1033 25.86 -17.99 -11.07
C THR A 1033 25.18 -16.62 -11.11
N SER A 1034 24.16 -16.49 -11.96
CA SER A 1034 23.30 -15.30 -11.97
C SER A 1034 22.50 -15.17 -10.64
N GLY A 1035 22.08 -13.94 -10.28
CA GLY A 1035 21.40 -13.64 -9.00
C GLY A 1035 20.00 -13.04 -9.10
N ARG A 1036 19.30 -13.25 -10.22
CA ARG A 1036 18.04 -12.57 -10.55
C ARG A 1036 16.80 -13.21 -9.89
N LEU A 1037 16.32 -12.65 -8.78
CA LEU A 1037 15.11 -13.20 -8.10
C LEU A 1037 13.77 -12.76 -8.72
N HIS A 1038 13.77 -11.83 -9.68
CA HIS A 1038 12.56 -11.24 -10.31
C HIS A 1038 11.84 -12.20 -11.27
N THR A 1039 12.51 -13.24 -11.78
CA THR A 1039 11.93 -14.31 -12.61
C THR A 1039 12.10 -15.66 -11.91
N LYS A 1040 11.41 -15.84 -10.77
CA LYS A 1040 11.59 -16.99 -9.85
C LYS A 1040 11.68 -18.36 -10.53
N LYS A 1041 10.89 -18.63 -11.58
CA LYS A 1041 10.92 -19.93 -12.28
C LYS A 1041 12.12 -20.07 -13.22
N ASN A 1042 12.39 -19.08 -14.07
CA ASN A 1042 13.46 -19.15 -15.07
C ASN A 1042 14.86 -19.23 -14.43
N LEU A 1043 15.13 -18.48 -13.35
CA LEU A 1043 16.42 -18.58 -12.63
C LEU A 1043 16.60 -19.97 -12.00
N MET A 1044 15.55 -20.50 -11.36
CA MET A 1044 15.66 -21.79 -10.67
C MET A 1044 15.77 -22.96 -11.66
N ASP A 1045 15.07 -22.88 -12.80
CA ASP A 1045 15.21 -23.84 -13.90
C ASP A 1045 16.62 -23.80 -14.51
N GLU A 1046 17.19 -22.60 -14.67
CA GLU A 1046 18.57 -22.39 -15.14
C GLU A 1046 19.59 -23.00 -14.16
N LEU A 1047 19.48 -22.72 -12.86
CA LEU A 1047 20.36 -23.27 -11.83
C LEU A 1047 20.21 -24.80 -11.69
N SER A 1048 18.98 -25.34 -11.79
CA SER A 1048 18.73 -26.78 -11.78
C SER A 1048 19.34 -27.46 -13.00
N LYS A 1049 19.24 -26.82 -14.18
CA LYS A 1049 19.90 -27.28 -15.41
C LYS A 1049 21.42 -27.26 -15.24
N MET A 1050 21.99 -26.20 -14.66
CA MET A 1050 23.43 -26.11 -14.35
C MET A 1050 23.90 -27.23 -13.42
N LYS A 1051 23.16 -27.50 -12.33
CA LYS A 1051 23.43 -28.61 -11.40
C LYS A 1051 23.46 -29.96 -12.12
N ARG A 1052 22.54 -30.17 -13.06
CA ARG A 1052 22.46 -31.42 -13.84
C ARG A 1052 23.60 -31.58 -14.86
N VAL A 1053 24.02 -30.50 -15.53
CA VAL A 1053 25.05 -30.60 -16.57
C VAL A 1053 26.45 -30.73 -16.00
N THR A 1054 26.76 -30.08 -14.87
CA THR A 1054 28.07 -30.23 -14.22
C THR A 1054 28.30 -31.67 -13.73
N GLY A 1055 27.23 -32.37 -13.31
CA GLY A 1055 27.27 -33.79 -12.94
C GLY A 1055 27.54 -34.79 -14.06
N LYS A 1056 27.49 -34.37 -15.35
CA LYS A 1056 27.77 -35.29 -16.48
C LYS A 1056 29.24 -35.64 -16.64
N ASN A 1057 30.13 -34.70 -16.33
CA ASN A 1057 31.58 -34.84 -16.53
C ASN A 1057 32.32 -35.25 -15.25
N SER A 1058 31.68 -35.10 -14.09
CA SER A 1058 32.21 -35.53 -12.79
C SER A 1058 31.05 -36.07 -11.96
N PRO A 1059 31.04 -37.38 -11.63
CA PRO A 1059 30.00 -37.99 -10.80
C PRO A 1059 29.87 -37.22 -9.48
N ASN A 1060 28.64 -36.95 -9.05
CA ASN A 1060 28.30 -36.16 -7.86
C ASN A 1060 28.58 -34.64 -7.94
N ALA A 1061 28.94 -34.09 -9.10
CA ALA A 1061 29.03 -32.63 -9.28
C ALA A 1061 27.64 -31.97 -9.45
N PRO A 1062 27.44 -30.73 -8.97
CA PRO A 1062 28.36 -29.98 -8.11
C PRO A 1062 28.44 -30.64 -6.71
N HIS A 1063 29.66 -30.77 -6.20
CA HIS A 1063 29.91 -31.42 -4.89
C HIS A 1063 29.52 -30.50 -3.73
N TYR A 1064 29.57 -29.18 -3.97
CA TYR A 1064 29.13 -28.17 -3.02
C TYR A 1064 28.34 -27.07 -3.73
N THR A 1065 27.12 -26.83 -3.28
CA THR A 1065 26.30 -25.67 -3.63
C THR A 1065 26.34 -24.69 -2.46
N LEU A 1066 26.97 -23.53 -2.65
CA LEU A 1066 27.18 -22.54 -1.61
C LEU A 1066 26.23 -21.36 -1.78
N LEU A 1067 25.35 -21.16 -0.82
CA LEU A 1067 24.45 -20.02 -0.81
C LEU A 1067 25.12 -18.82 -0.14
N THR A 1068 25.29 -17.74 -0.91
CA THR A 1068 25.86 -16.48 -0.43
C THR A 1068 24.74 -15.55 0.01
N LEU A 1069 24.77 -15.12 1.27
CA LEU A 1069 23.81 -14.20 1.87
C LEU A 1069 24.49 -12.93 2.39
N ASP A 1070 23.71 -11.85 2.42
CA ASP A 1070 24.13 -10.55 2.94
C ASP A 1070 23.62 -10.38 4.37
N ALA A 1071 24.53 -10.20 5.33
CA ALA A 1071 24.18 -10.02 6.74
C ALA A 1071 23.32 -8.77 6.99
N SER A 1072 23.48 -7.72 6.17
CA SER A 1072 22.68 -6.49 6.26
C SER A 1072 21.23 -6.68 5.80
N SER A 1073 20.89 -7.83 5.19
CA SER A 1073 19.55 -8.12 4.68
C SER A 1073 18.56 -8.57 5.79
N GLY A 1074 19.03 -8.85 7.01
CA GLY A 1074 18.19 -9.25 8.14
C GLY A 1074 17.29 -10.45 7.81
N GLN A 1075 16.00 -10.37 8.15
CA GLN A 1075 15.00 -11.40 7.87
C GLN A 1075 14.84 -11.76 6.37
N ASN A 1076 15.22 -10.88 5.43
CA ASN A 1076 15.19 -11.22 4.02
C ASN A 1076 16.20 -12.33 3.68
N ALA A 1077 17.31 -12.43 4.42
CA ALA A 1077 18.28 -13.52 4.25
C ALA A 1077 17.68 -14.87 4.66
N ILE A 1078 16.89 -14.94 5.74
CA ILE A 1078 16.17 -16.16 6.16
C ILE A 1078 15.17 -16.60 5.09
N ARG A 1079 14.40 -15.66 4.52
CA ARG A 1079 13.47 -15.98 3.42
C ARG A 1079 14.20 -16.47 2.17
N GLN A 1080 15.33 -15.86 1.81
CA GLN A 1080 16.15 -16.31 0.67
C GLN A 1080 16.71 -17.71 0.92
N ALA A 1081 17.21 -17.98 2.12
CA ALA A 1081 17.66 -19.32 2.52
C ALA A 1081 16.53 -20.35 2.34
N LYS A 1082 15.32 -20.04 2.79
CA LYS A 1082 14.14 -20.90 2.58
C LYS A 1082 13.87 -21.19 1.10
N GLU A 1083 13.79 -20.14 0.28
CA GLU A 1083 13.46 -20.28 -1.15
C GLU A 1083 14.51 -21.10 -1.91
N PHE A 1084 15.80 -20.91 -1.62
CA PHE A 1084 16.86 -21.71 -2.25
C PHE A 1084 16.91 -23.15 -1.71
N SER A 1085 16.55 -23.36 -0.45
CA SER A 1085 16.47 -24.70 0.17
C SER A 1085 15.36 -25.54 -0.48
N GLU A 1086 14.15 -24.98 -0.61
CA GLU A 1086 12.98 -25.67 -1.19
C GLU A 1086 13.16 -26.00 -2.68
N MET A 1087 13.90 -25.19 -3.44
CA MET A 1087 13.96 -25.28 -4.90
C MET A 1087 15.19 -26.05 -5.44
N ILE A 1088 16.38 -25.78 -4.91
CA ILE A 1088 17.66 -26.33 -5.46
C ILE A 1088 18.41 -27.17 -4.40
N GLY A 1089 18.20 -26.84 -3.12
CA GLY A 1089 19.02 -27.32 -2.01
C GLY A 1089 20.43 -26.73 -2.04
N TYR A 1090 21.07 -26.60 -0.89
CA TYR A 1090 22.45 -26.14 -0.79
C TYR A 1090 23.17 -26.78 0.40
N ASP A 1091 24.49 -26.92 0.26
CA ASP A 1091 25.34 -27.71 1.16
C ASP A 1091 26.01 -26.84 2.24
N GLY A 1092 26.13 -25.53 2.01
CA GLY A 1092 26.71 -24.62 2.97
C GLY A 1092 26.46 -23.14 2.68
N LEU A 1093 26.69 -22.32 3.69
CA LEU A 1093 26.46 -20.87 3.65
C LEU A 1093 27.76 -20.08 3.64
N ILE A 1094 27.75 -18.98 2.88
CA ILE A 1094 28.73 -17.89 2.98
C ILE A 1094 27.97 -16.63 3.42
N MET A 1095 28.33 -16.08 4.58
CA MET A 1095 27.75 -14.84 5.08
C MET A 1095 28.69 -13.66 4.81
N THR A 1096 28.19 -12.64 4.11
CA THR A 1096 28.99 -11.46 3.72
C THR A 1096 28.55 -10.20 4.47
N LYS A 1097 29.42 -9.17 4.49
CA LYS A 1097 29.15 -7.85 5.09
C LYS A 1097 28.78 -7.89 6.57
N LEU A 1098 29.32 -8.85 7.31
CA LEU A 1098 29.09 -8.95 8.75
C LEU A 1098 29.63 -7.72 9.49
N ASP A 1099 30.65 -7.05 8.95
CA ASP A 1099 31.19 -5.78 9.45
C ASP A 1099 30.21 -4.59 9.35
N GLY A 1100 29.24 -4.63 8.44
CA GLY A 1100 28.25 -3.56 8.23
C GLY A 1100 26.87 -3.79 8.88
N SER A 1101 26.65 -4.96 9.49
CA SER A 1101 25.38 -5.33 10.12
C SER A 1101 25.46 -5.13 11.63
N SER A 1102 24.51 -4.42 12.27
CA SER A 1102 24.57 -4.12 13.70
C SER A 1102 23.97 -5.17 14.64
N LYS A 1103 23.44 -6.30 14.12
CA LYS A 1103 22.46 -7.13 14.83
C LYS A 1103 22.77 -8.63 15.03
N GLY A 1104 23.59 -9.26 14.18
CA GLY A 1104 24.14 -10.63 14.38
C GLY A 1104 23.17 -11.83 14.41
N GLY A 1105 21.91 -11.68 14.79
CA GLY A 1105 20.99 -12.80 15.04
C GLY A 1105 20.52 -13.56 13.80
N THR A 1106 20.59 -12.94 12.62
CA THR A 1106 20.21 -13.54 11.33
C THR A 1106 20.86 -14.91 11.10
N LEU A 1107 22.15 -15.05 11.44
CA LEU A 1107 22.90 -16.29 11.21
C LEU A 1107 22.38 -17.44 12.10
N ILE A 1108 22.05 -17.14 13.36
CA ILE A 1108 21.50 -18.10 14.33
C ILE A 1108 20.13 -18.60 13.82
N GLY A 1109 19.29 -17.69 13.33
CA GLY A 1109 17.99 -18.03 12.75
C GLY A 1109 18.08 -19.02 11.60
N ILE A 1110 18.96 -18.73 10.63
CA ILE A 1110 19.15 -19.56 9.43
C ILE A 1110 19.69 -20.96 9.80
N ILE A 1111 20.71 -21.05 10.65
CA ILE A 1111 21.28 -22.34 11.06
C ILE A 1111 20.23 -23.18 11.77
N ASN A 1112 19.46 -22.56 12.68
CA ASN A 1112 18.46 -23.29 13.44
C ASN A 1112 17.34 -23.85 12.56
N GLU A 1113 16.84 -23.06 11.60
CA GLU A 1113 15.70 -23.42 10.75
C GLU A 1113 16.09 -24.43 9.67
N PHE A 1114 17.24 -24.27 9.01
CA PHE A 1114 17.60 -25.08 7.84
C PHE A 1114 18.65 -26.17 8.11
N LYS A 1115 19.29 -26.17 9.30
CA LYS A 1115 20.28 -27.19 9.71
C LYS A 1115 21.45 -27.34 8.73
N VAL A 1116 21.84 -26.25 8.09
CA VAL A 1116 22.92 -26.16 7.09
C VAL A 1116 24.17 -25.53 7.68
N PRO A 1117 25.38 -25.99 7.31
CA PRO A 1117 26.61 -25.48 7.87
C PRO A 1117 26.97 -24.09 7.30
N VAL A 1118 27.62 -23.27 8.12
CA VAL A 1118 28.25 -22.02 7.68
C VAL A 1118 29.72 -22.28 7.47
N TYR A 1119 30.21 -22.10 6.26
CA TYR A 1119 31.62 -22.39 5.95
C TYR A 1119 32.49 -21.16 6.14
N TYR A 1120 32.04 -20.00 5.64
CA TYR A 1120 32.85 -18.78 5.65
C TYR A 1120 32.05 -17.52 5.99
N ILE A 1121 32.78 -16.57 6.57
CA ILE A 1121 32.33 -15.21 6.85
C ILE A 1121 33.24 -14.20 6.16
N GLY A 1122 32.64 -13.24 5.46
CA GLY A 1122 33.34 -12.11 4.83
C GLY A 1122 33.21 -10.84 5.68
N LEU A 1123 34.36 -10.24 6.04
CA LEU A 1123 34.45 -9.06 6.92
C LEU A 1123 35.23 -7.94 6.22
N GLY A 1124 34.59 -7.16 5.34
CA GLY A 1124 35.25 -6.08 4.58
C GLY A 1124 35.54 -6.38 3.10
N GLU A 1125 36.18 -5.43 2.43
CA GLU A 1125 36.35 -5.41 0.97
C GLU A 1125 37.68 -6.01 0.47
N LYS A 1126 38.68 -6.25 1.34
CA LYS A 1126 39.98 -6.76 0.90
C LYS A 1126 39.90 -8.24 0.54
N ILE A 1127 40.82 -8.70 -0.30
CA ILE A 1127 40.83 -10.09 -0.80
C ILE A 1127 41.13 -11.12 0.30
N ASP A 1128 41.82 -10.71 1.38
CA ASP A 1128 42.13 -11.52 2.55
C ASP A 1128 41.04 -11.47 3.64
N ASP A 1129 39.99 -10.67 3.46
CA ASP A 1129 38.87 -10.55 4.40
C ASP A 1129 37.83 -11.67 4.21
N PHE A 1130 38.27 -12.92 4.38
CA PHE A 1130 37.45 -14.14 4.24
C PHE A 1130 37.90 -15.23 5.21
N TYR A 1131 37.08 -15.53 6.21
CA TYR A 1131 37.47 -16.34 7.37
C TYR A 1131 36.60 -17.59 7.50
N PRO A 1132 37.15 -18.74 7.93
CA PRO A 1132 36.35 -19.88 8.36
C PRO A 1132 35.39 -19.46 9.48
N PHE A 1133 34.16 -19.97 9.46
CA PHE A 1133 33.22 -19.75 10.55
C PHE A 1133 33.62 -20.59 11.77
N ASP A 1134 33.66 -19.97 12.95
CA ASP A 1134 33.89 -20.62 14.24
C ASP A 1134 32.76 -20.24 15.21
N ALA A 1135 31.96 -21.24 15.61
CA ALA A 1135 30.77 -21.04 16.42
C ALA A 1135 31.10 -20.47 17.81
N GLN A 1136 32.17 -20.97 18.44
CA GLN A 1136 32.59 -20.55 19.77
C GLN A 1136 33.02 -19.08 19.78
N THR A 1137 33.84 -18.67 18.83
CA THR A 1137 34.27 -17.28 18.67
C THR A 1137 33.09 -16.38 18.36
N TYR A 1138 32.16 -16.79 17.48
CA TYR A 1138 30.99 -15.99 17.16
C TYR A 1138 30.07 -15.76 18.36
N VAL A 1139 29.77 -16.81 19.14
CA VAL A 1139 28.90 -16.71 20.32
C VAL A 1139 29.59 -15.95 21.46
N ASN A 1140 30.90 -16.09 21.63
CA ASN A 1140 31.65 -15.34 22.64
C ASN A 1140 31.69 -13.83 22.34
N GLU A 1141 31.70 -13.44 21.07
CA GLU A 1141 31.58 -12.02 20.68
C GLU A 1141 30.14 -11.50 20.86
N LEU A 1142 29.12 -12.37 20.75
CA LEU A 1142 27.73 -12.03 21.09
C LEU A 1142 27.49 -11.89 22.61
N PHE A 1143 28.17 -12.73 23.40
CA PHE A 1143 28.05 -12.82 24.86
C PHE A 1143 29.45 -12.90 25.52
N PRO A 1144 30.13 -11.75 25.72
CA PRO A 1144 31.47 -11.72 26.33
C PRO A 1144 31.47 -12.30 27.77
N GLU A 1145 32.57 -12.91 28.19
CA GLU A 1145 32.69 -13.53 29.52
C GLU A 1145 32.78 -12.53 30.69
N ASP A 1146 33.11 -11.28 30.41
CA ASP A 1146 33.22 -10.19 31.40
C ASP A 1146 31.89 -9.41 31.61
N SER A 1147 30.73 -9.99 31.24
CA SER A 1147 29.42 -9.30 31.29
C SER A 1147 28.49 -9.76 32.39
#